data_AF-A0A5Q3LE79-F1
#
_entry.id   AF-A0A5Q3LE79-F1
#
_cell.length_a   1.000
_cell.length_b   1.000
_cell.length_c   1.000
_cell.angle_alpha   90.00
_cell.angle_beta   90.00
_cell.angle_gamma   90.00
#
_symmetry.space_group_name_H-M   'P 1'
#
loop_
_entity.id
_entity.type
_entity.pdbx_description
1 polymer ?
#
loop_
_entity_poly.entity_id
_entity_poly.type
_entity_poly.pdbx_seq_one_letter_code
_entity_poly.pdbx_strand_id
1 'polypeptide(L)'
;MSDDRLARIRKMIEQVDPSRKADGLKETLESSCGMGAGPTLDSHSPGSGGELEYQIAVESLDVLDRGDQLDSQHQFALEAIVMPFYRPVVDIVDNHMTVNQLTSKWKHLGEEENRTRIEQKLLSIGRLEIPGHPSLPYAGTGFVVGQRRDGRSILMTNRHVAEIFSTGIGDNNLDFVAGQRVDVDFLQEFGRIKKDSLKVERVVMIHPFWDMALLEVRGLSPQRQPLTLRTDPPEQFAENEVVVVGYPGYDPEPDVVYQQTQARIFRSVYYVKRLQPGVLKTRDEVPSYGRTVPAITHDCSTLGGNSGSAVINVKSGDVIALHFAGAYLRANYAIPIHDLAQDQRVLDQDLNFQGPSADPEQGLYDEYWRLLKTEGSSKAGHSHGLGRMAQTPSSTSIQSGSTNQPKAVSSTKKPQAAHKVAAFTFSVPLCITVDFGDTTFPSATYSTDVTHHVSEADTDLTEREGLFGREELPLGEALNLFSLDSLSTTGFDWEASLSLAVCSKLAYATASIVEAAVTGTMGFDDGEFVDENETQCFIGSTTDFTLVSFRGTESLRDWLADLNVRSIQHDYGRVHRGFFGAFEDAREQLEEKIRDSGNRSLVLTGHSLGGALATVAAAEWHDMFDIRSVYTYGQPAVVKRGFRDFFKSYLGDILIRFVNDDDIVTRVPPTYVHVGLLKHLDANGNLRPATESFGAQPPTMSEREFDLLRAELLRQRINERSLGSSSTESLGAPATEGLFPSISDHSIDNYISKIRDQK
;
A
#
# COMPACT_ATOMS: atom_id res chain seq x y z
N MET A 1 6.36 -11.79 21.79
CA MET A 1 6.20 -11.73 20.32
C MET A 1 7.55 -11.85 19.61
N SER A 2 8.56 -11.06 19.98
CA SER A 2 9.94 -11.14 19.48
C SER A 2 10.51 -12.57 19.37
N ASP A 3 10.51 -13.36 20.47
CA ASP A 3 11.13 -14.69 20.48
C ASP A 3 10.56 -15.66 19.43
N ASP A 4 9.27 -15.52 19.12
CA ASP A 4 8.54 -16.35 18.16
C ASP A 4 8.87 -15.92 16.71
N ARG A 5 8.98 -14.61 16.44
CA ARG A 5 9.49 -14.09 15.16
C ARG A 5 10.93 -14.54 14.91
N LEU A 6 11.81 -14.40 15.92
CA LEU A 6 13.21 -14.83 15.84
C LEU A 6 13.34 -16.34 15.58
N ALA A 7 12.53 -17.17 16.24
CA ALA A 7 12.50 -18.62 16.01
C ALA A 7 12.05 -18.99 14.58
N ARG A 8 11.10 -18.24 14.00
CA ARG A 8 10.65 -18.43 12.61
C ARG A 8 11.72 -18.01 11.60
N ILE A 9 12.38 -16.87 11.81
CA ILE A 9 13.50 -16.42 10.95
C ILE A 9 14.66 -17.42 10.98
N ARG A 10 15.06 -17.91 12.17
CA ARG A 10 16.05 -18.99 12.32
C ARG A 10 15.64 -20.24 11.54
N LYS A 11 14.37 -20.67 11.64
CA LYS A 11 13.83 -21.81 10.87
C LYS A 11 13.81 -21.58 9.35
N MET A 12 13.64 -20.35 8.87
CA MET A 12 13.76 -20.02 7.44
C MET A 12 15.21 -20.16 6.97
N ILE A 13 16.17 -19.62 7.73
CA ILE A 13 17.61 -19.70 7.43
C ILE A 13 18.08 -21.16 7.38
N GLU A 14 17.69 -21.98 8.36
CA GLU A 14 17.94 -23.43 8.39
C GLU A 14 17.36 -24.20 7.18
N GLN A 15 16.41 -23.60 6.45
CA GLN A 15 15.80 -24.18 5.24
C GLN A 15 16.33 -23.56 3.93
N VAL A 16 17.18 -22.53 4.03
CA VAL A 16 17.98 -21.98 2.91
C VAL A 16 19.39 -22.58 2.93
N ASP A 17 20.07 -22.59 4.09
CA ASP A 17 21.30 -23.37 4.33
C ASP A 17 21.09 -24.40 5.46
N PRO A 18 20.84 -25.67 5.12
CA PRO A 18 20.78 -26.78 6.08
C PRO A 18 22.10 -27.05 6.83
N SER A 19 23.23 -26.49 6.39
CA SER A 19 24.53 -26.63 7.07
C SER A 19 24.70 -25.66 8.25
N ARG A 20 23.79 -24.67 8.40
CA ARG A 20 23.83 -23.62 9.41
C ARG A 20 25.17 -22.87 9.48
N LYS A 21 25.69 -22.45 8.33
CA LYS A 21 26.80 -21.52 8.28
C LYS A 21 26.27 -20.18 7.80
N ALA A 22 26.46 -19.10 8.57
CA ALA A 22 26.25 -17.76 8.03
C ALA A 22 26.96 -17.61 6.68
N ASP A 23 28.20 -18.11 6.56
CA ASP A 23 28.99 -18.21 5.32
C ASP A 23 28.19 -18.63 4.08
N GLY A 24 27.33 -19.65 4.15
CA GLY A 24 26.66 -20.22 2.97
C GLY A 24 25.46 -19.39 2.50
N LEU A 25 24.72 -18.81 3.44
CA LEU A 25 23.68 -17.83 3.13
C LEU A 25 24.31 -16.49 2.69
N LYS A 26 25.40 -16.08 3.34
CA LYS A 26 26.20 -14.89 3.01
C LYS A 26 26.78 -15.00 1.60
N GLU A 27 27.42 -16.10 1.23
CA GLU A 27 27.87 -16.39 -0.15
C GLU A 27 26.69 -16.44 -1.15
N THR A 28 25.52 -16.93 -0.75
CA THR A 28 24.30 -16.90 -1.60
C THR A 28 23.79 -15.47 -1.82
N LEU A 29 23.83 -14.63 -0.79
CA LEU A 29 23.43 -13.22 -0.85
C LEU A 29 24.47 -12.39 -1.64
N GLU A 30 25.76 -12.56 -1.35
CA GLU A 30 26.91 -11.97 -2.07
C GLU A 30 26.93 -12.36 -3.55
N SER A 31 26.66 -13.62 -3.90
CA SER A 31 26.61 -14.06 -5.31
C SER A 31 25.33 -13.67 -6.05
N SER A 32 24.23 -13.42 -5.33
CA SER A 32 22.97 -12.92 -5.92
C SER A 32 22.95 -11.40 -6.09
N CYS A 33 23.67 -10.66 -5.25
CA CYS A 33 23.95 -9.23 -5.40
C CYS A 33 25.24 -8.98 -6.23
N GLY A 34 26.00 -10.03 -6.54
CA GLY A 34 27.30 -9.96 -7.19
C GLY A 34 27.22 -9.59 -8.67
N MET A 35 28.06 -8.62 -9.07
CA MET A 35 28.20 -8.14 -10.46
C MET A 35 28.47 -9.30 -11.44
N GLY A 36 27.45 -9.71 -12.20
CA GLY A 36 27.43 -10.99 -12.94
C GLY A 36 27.00 -10.93 -14.41
N ALA A 37 26.76 -9.75 -14.97
CA ALA A 37 26.56 -9.54 -16.42
C ALA A 37 27.55 -8.48 -16.93
N GLY A 38 27.97 -8.60 -18.20
CA GLY A 38 29.00 -7.74 -18.80
C GLY A 38 28.60 -6.26 -18.87
N PRO A 39 29.58 -5.35 -18.92
CA PRO A 39 29.38 -3.95 -18.54
C PRO A 39 28.51 -3.16 -19.52
N THR A 40 27.31 -2.81 -19.07
CA THR A 40 26.81 -1.45 -19.25
C THR A 40 27.51 -0.55 -18.24
N LEU A 41 28.01 0.62 -18.67
CA LEU A 41 28.32 1.69 -17.73
C LEU A 41 27.00 2.14 -17.05
N ASP A 42 27.12 2.78 -15.88
CA ASP A 42 26.06 3.34 -15.03
C ASP A 42 25.80 2.55 -13.72
N SER A 43 26.86 2.36 -12.91
CA SER A 43 26.76 1.74 -11.57
C SER A 43 27.66 2.40 -10.51
N HIS A 44 27.68 3.74 -10.44
CA HIS A 44 28.24 4.48 -9.30
C HIS A 44 27.32 5.63 -8.86
N SER A 45 26.55 5.38 -7.80
CA SER A 45 25.87 6.40 -6.98
C SER A 45 25.70 5.81 -5.57
N PRO A 46 26.54 6.18 -4.59
CA PRO A 46 26.51 5.58 -3.27
C PRO A 46 25.37 6.15 -2.43
N GLY A 47 24.23 5.46 -2.37
CA GLY A 47 23.07 5.90 -1.58
C GLY A 47 21.82 5.02 -1.62
N SER A 48 21.87 3.82 -2.21
CA SER A 48 20.71 2.93 -2.26
C SER A 48 20.45 2.25 -0.91
N GLY A 49 19.24 2.43 -0.35
CA GLY A 49 18.85 1.78 0.91
C GLY A 49 18.99 0.25 0.89
N GLY A 50 18.89 -0.38 -0.29
CA GLY A 50 19.13 -1.80 -0.50
C GLY A 50 20.52 -2.30 -0.13
N GLU A 51 21.56 -1.46 -0.26
CA GLU A 51 22.94 -1.79 0.15
C GLU A 51 23.06 -1.77 1.68
N LEU A 52 22.43 -0.79 2.34
CA LEU A 52 22.41 -0.69 3.80
C LEU A 52 21.56 -1.81 4.43
N GLU A 53 20.38 -2.10 3.90
CA GLU A 53 19.55 -3.25 4.31
C GLU A 53 20.29 -4.59 4.13
N TYR A 54 21.03 -4.73 3.03
CA TYR A 54 21.87 -5.89 2.76
C TYR A 54 22.98 -6.05 3.82
N GLN A 55 23.69 -4.96 4.13
CA GLN A 55 24.71 -4.96 5.17
C GLN A 55 24.11 -5.29 6.55
N ILE A 56 22.97 -4.68 6.92
CA ILE A 56 22.24 -4.98 8.17
C ILE A 56 21.80 -6.46 8.21
N ALA A 57 21.34 -7.05 7.10
CA ALA A 57 20.98 -8.46 7.07
C ALA A 57 22.20 -9.40 7.16
N VAL A 58 23.33 -9.05 6.55
CA VAL A 58 24.60 -9.78 6.67
C VAL A 58 25.15 -9.70 8.10
N GLU A 59 25.10 -8.53 8.74
CA GLU A 59 25.43 -8.36 10.16
C GLU A 59 24.45 -9.14 11.05
N SER A 60 23.17 -9.20 10.69
CA SER A 60 22.15 -9.98 11.41
C SER A 60 22.45 -11.50 11.39
N LEU A 61 23.07 -12.02 10.32
CA LEU A 61 23.55 -13.40 10.28
C LEU A 61 24.74 -13.60 11.22
N ASP A 62 25.71 -12.68 11.22
CA ASP A 62 26.86 -12.73 12.14
C ASP A 62 26.43 -12.61 13.62
N VAL A 63 25.36 -11.87 13.93
CA VAL A 63 24.74 -11.80 15.27
C VAL A 63 24.00 -13.10 15.62
N LEU A 64 23.31 -13.72 14.66
CA LEU A 64 22.62 -15.01 14.87
C LEU A 64 23.59 -16.17 15.14
N ASP A 65 24.72 -16.24 14.44
CA ASP A 65 25.73 -17.29 14.64
C ASP A 65 26.46 -17.15 15.99
N ARG A 66 26.53 -15.93 16.56
CA ARG A 66 26.95 -15.71 17.96
C ARG A 66 25.92 -16.16 19.00
N GLY A 67 24.67 -16.41 18.57
CA GLY A 67 23.55 -16.84 19.42
C GLY A 67 22.77 -15.69 20.09
N ASP A 68 23.16 -14.45 19.82
CA ASP A 68 22.60 -13.22 20.39
C ASP A 68 21.13 -12.97 19.94
N GLN A 69 20.48 -11.96 20.52
CA GLN A 69 19.16 -11.47 20.09
C GLN A 69 19.31 -10.32 19.09
N LEU A 70 18.59 -10.42 17.97
CA LEU A 70 18.37 -9.31 17.03
C LEU A 70 17.29 -8.37 17.55
N ASP A 71 17.44 -7.06 17.33
CA ASP A 71 16.34 -6.09 17.51
C ASP A 71 15.30 -6.17 16.36
N SER A 72 14.29 -5.30 16.40
CA SER A 72 13.20 -5.25 15.42
C SER A 72 13.63 -4.85 14.00
N GLN A 73 14.66 -4.00 13.87
CA GLN A 73 15.16 -3.52 12.57
C GLN A 73 16.01 -4.58 11.89
N HIS A 74 16.91 -5.22 12.65
CA HIS A 74 17.70 -6.36 12.20
C HIS A 74 16.80 -7.58 11.86
N GLN A 75 15.78 -7.88 12.68
CA GLN A 75 14.78 -8.90 12.35
C GLN A 75 14.02 -8.57 11.05
N PHE A 76 13.65 -7.31 10.83
CA PHE A 76 12.97 -6.88 9.61
C PHE A 76 13.87 -6.99 8.37
N ALA A 77 15.07 -6.40 8.37
CA ALA A 77 15.98 -6.45 7.21
C ALA A 77 16.28 -7.89 6.80
N LEU A 78 16.54 -8.75 7.78
CA LEU A 78 16.78 -10.18 7.57
C LEU A 78 15.53 -10.91 7.05
N GLU A 79 14.33 -10.64 7.56
CA GLU A 79 13.07 -11.21 7.06
C GLU A 79 12.74 -10.74 5.64
N ALA A 80 12.86 -9.43 5.37
CA ALA A 80 12.57 -8.79 4.09
C ALA A 80 13.56 -9.18 2.98
N ILE A 81 14.75 -9.69 3.33
CA ILE A 81 15.71 -10.29 2.41
C ILE A 81 15.50 -11.81 2.29
N VAL A 82 15.41 -12.55 3.39
CA VAL A 82 15.25 -14.02 3.36
C VAL A 82 13.92 -14.45 2.72
N MET A 83 12.82 -13.71 2.92
CA MET A 83 11.51 -14.09 2.38
C MET A 83 11.45 -14.05 0.84
N PRO A 84 11.91 -13.00 0.12
CA PRO A 84 12.06 -13.05 -1.33
C PRO A 84 12.94 -14.20 -1.84
N PHE A 85 14.05 -14.52 -1.16
CA PHE A 85 14.90 -15.66 -1.55
C PHE A 85 14.22 -17.02 -1.33
N TYR A 86 13.48 -17.17 -0.23
CA TYR A 86 12.87 -18.44 0.17
C TYR A 86 11.47 -18.68 -0.43
N ARG A 87 10.68 -17.63 -0.66
CA ARG A 87 9.30 -17.65 -1.18
C ARG A 87 9.09 -16.51 -2.19
N PRO A 88 9.80 -16.53 -3.34
CA PRO A 88 9.72 -15.49 -4.35
C PRO A 88 8.31 -15.37 -4.95
N VAL A 89 7.90 -14.16 -5.31
CA VAL A 89 6.68 -13.94 -6.10
C VAL A 89 7.08 -13.75 -7.56
N VAL A 90 6.60 -14.66 -8.41
CA VAL A 90 6.95 -14.72 -9.83
C VAL A 90 5.86 -14.03 -10.66
N ASP A 91 6.27 -13.13 -11.55
CA ASP A 91 5.39 -12.49 -12.51
C ASP A 91 4.93 -13.48 -13.58
N ILE A 92 3.64 -13.42 -13.91
CA ILE A 92 3.12 -14.02 -15.14
C ILE A 92 3.02 -12.93 -16.22
N VAL A 93 3.63 -13.17 -17.36
CA VAL A 93 3.64 -12.28 -18.54
C VAL A 93 3.28 -13.12 -19.77
N ASP A 94 2.26 -12.68 -20.51
CA ASP A 94 1.71 -13.39 -21.68
C ASP A 94 1.42 -14.89 -21.44
N ASN A 95 0.88 -15.23 -20.26
CA ASN A 95 0.65 -16.57 -19.71
C ASN A 95 1.90 -17.42 -19.37
N HIS A 96 3.12 -16.88 -19.48
CA HIS A 96 4.37 -17.55 -19.11
C HIS A 96 4.92 -17.05 -17.76
N MET A 97 5.68 -17.88 -17.05
CA MET A 97 6.31 -17.49 -15.79
C MET A 97 7.68 -16.83 -16.02
N THR A 98 7.96 -15.78 -15.26
CA THR A 98 9.18 -14.97 -15.39
C THR A 98 10.37 -15.67 -14.72
N VAL A 99 10.93 -16.69 -15.38
CA VAL A 99 11.87 -17.67 -14.79
C VAL A 99 13.15 -17.10 -14.17
N ASN A 100 13.60 -15.90 -14.56
CA ASN A 100 14.74 -15.23 -13.93
C ASN A 100 14.43 -14.64 -12.54
N GLN A 101 13.18 -14.69 -12.10
CA GLN A 101 12.77 -14.38 -10.71
C GLN A 101 12.72 -15.63 -9.80
N LEU A 102 13.03 -16.82 -10.35
CA LEU A 102 13.18 -18.04 -9.55
C LEU A 102 14.55 -18.06 -8.88
N THR A 103 14.54 -18.16 -7.56
CA THR A 103 15.75 -18.24 -6.74
C THR A 103 16.38 -19.63 -6.81
N SER A 104 17.59 -19.82 -6.27
CA SER A 104 18.32 -21.09 -6.29
C SER A 104 17.47 -22.30 -5.86
N LYS A 105 16.66 -22.15 -4.80
CA LYS A 105 15.73 -23.17 -4.30
C LYS A 105 14.62 -23.55 -5.29
N TRP A 106 14.17 -22.62 -6.13
CA TRP A 106 12.99 -22.78 -7.00
C TRP A 106 13.33 -22.86 -8.49
N LYS A 107 14.62 -22.89 -8.84
CA LYS A 107 15.11 -22.84 -10.21
C LYS A 107 14.59 -23.99 -11.09
N HIS A 108 14.31 -25.15 -10.50
CA HIS A 108 13.70 -26.31 -11.16
C HIS A 108 12.27 -26.08 -11.64
N LEU A 109 11.55 -25.08 -11.13
CA LEU A 109 10.25 -24.68 -11.68
C LEU A 109 10.37 -24.09 -13.09
N GLY A 110 11.55 -23.55 -13.44
CA GLY A 110 11.87 -23.01 -14.76
C GLY A 110 12.36 -24.06 -15.77
N GLU A 111 12.61 -25.30 -15.33
CA GLU A 111 12.94 -26.43 -16.21
C GLU A 111 11.74 -26.79 -17.09
N GLU A 112 12.00 -27.23 -18.33
CA GLU A 112 10.99 -27.35 -19.37
C GLU A 112 9.78 -28.20 -18.98
N GLU A 113 9.98 -29.32 -18.29
CA GLU A 113 8.93 -30.22 -17.82
C GLU A 113 8.01 -29.54 -16.79
N ASN A 114 8.60 -28.98 -15.72
CA ASN A 114 7.86 -28.33 -14.63
C ASN A 114 7.20 -27.04 -15.10
N ARG A 115 7.93 -26.21 -15.86
CA ARG A 115 7.43 -24.95 -16.43
C ARG A 115 6.23 -25.21 -17.32
N THR A 116 6.35 -26.11 -18.30
CA THR A 116 5.25 -26.41 -19.23
C THR A 116 4.04 -27.00 -18.51
N ARG A 117 4.26 -27.88 -17.53
CA ARG A 117 3.19 -28.45 -16.69
C ARG A 117 2.41 -27.36 -15.95
N ILE A 118 3.08 -26.34 -15.42
CA ILE A 118 2.47 -25.27 -14.62
C ILE A 118 1.84 -24.18 -15.51
N GLU A 119 2.53 -23.73 -16.56
CA GLU A 119 2.06 -22.68 -17.48
C GLU A 119 0.72 -23.06 -18.15
N GLN A 120 0.53 -24.33 -18.49
CA GLN A 120 -0.76 -24.85 -18.98
C GLN A 120 -1.91 -24.64 -17.98
N LYS A 121 -1.65 -24.62 -16.67
CA LYS A 121 -2.66 -24.41 -15.62
C LYS A 121 -2.99 -22.93 -15.44
N LEU A 122 -2.03 -22.02 -15.69
CA LEU A 122 -2.22 -20.56 -15.64
C LEU A 122 -3.32 -20.06 -16.60
N LEU A 123 -3.60 -20.83 -17.65
CA LEU A 123 -4.68 -20.56 -18.61
C LEU A 123 -6.08 -20.73 -18.00
N SER A 124 -6.24 -21.51 -16.93
CA SER A 124 -7.55 -21.81 -16.35
C SER A 124 -7.80 -21.09 -15.02
N ILE A 125 -7.00 -20.06 -14.71
CA ILE A 125 -7.07 -19.27 -13.48
C ILE A 125 -7.25 -17.79 -13.85
N GLY A 126 -8.25 -17.14 -13.25
CA GLY A 126 -8.66 -15.77 -13.58
C GLY A 126 -9.07 -14.94 -12.36
N ARG A 127 -9.08 -13.62 -12.51
CA ARG A 127 -9.53 -12.68 -11.47
C ARG A 127 -11.04 -12.48 -11.58
N LEU A 128 -11.76 -12.52 -10.47
CA LEU A 128 -13.20 -12.30 -10.43
C LEU A 128 -13.48 -10.79 -10.36
N GLU A 129 -13.73 -10.18 -11.51
CA GLU A 129 -14.11 -8.77 -11.65
C GLU A 129 -15.55 -8.55 -11.16
N ILE A 130 -15.80 -7.46 -10.44
CA ILE A 130 -17.15 -7.05 -9.98
C ILE A 130 -17.48 -5.62 -10.47
N PRO A 131 -17.53 -5.39 -11.79
CA PRO A 131 -17.66 -4.05 -12.36
C PRO A 131 -18.92 -3.34 -11.87
N GLY A 132 -18.74 -2.11 -11.38
CA GLY A 132 -19.81 -1.28 -10.80
C GLY A 132 -20.03 -1.45 -9.29
N HIS A 133 -19.29 -2.34 -8.61
CA HIS A 133 -19.36 -2.49 -7.16
C HIS A 133 -18.68 -1.27 -6.45
N PRO A 134 -19.31 -0.65 -5.42
CA PRO A 134 -18.97 0.71 -4.97
C PRO A 134 -17.66 0.88 -4.16
N SER A 135 -16.93 -0.21 -3.86
CA SER A 135 -15.74 -0.15 -2.98
C SER A 135 -14.61 -1.12 -3.33
N LEU A 136 -14.83 -2.04 -4.27
CA LEU A 136 -13.90 -3.10 -4.68
C LEU A 136 -14.09 -3.36 -6.19
N PRO A 137 -13.05 -3.29 -7.04
CA PRO A 137 -13.20 -3.57 -8.48
C PRO A 137 -13.14 -5.07 -8.83
N TYR A 138 -12.55 -5.88 -7.95
CA TYR A 138 -12.49 -7.35 -8.05
C TYR A 138 -12.79 -7.97 -6.68
N ALA A 139 -13.29 -9.21 -6.68
CA ALA A 139 -13.69 -9.95 -5.48
C ALA A 139 -12.62 -10.93 -4.99
N GLY A 140 -11.83 -11.50 -5.90
CA GLY A 140 -10.81 -12.52 -5.58
C GLY A 140 -10.33 -13.28 -6.82
N THR A 141 -9.83 -14.51 -6.59
CA THR A 141 -9.36 -15.45 -7.61
C THR A 141 -10.42 -16.53 -7.88
N GLY A 142 -10.47 -17.08 -9.08
CA GLY A 142 -11.23 -18.30 -9.37
C GLY A 142 -10.62 -19.13 -10.50
N PHE A 143 -10.86 -20.43 -10.52
CA PHE A 143 -10.27 -21.35 -11.49
C PHE A 143 -11.24 -22.39 -12.04
N VAL A 144 -11.06 -22.79 -13.30
CA VAL A 144 -11.93 -23.75 -13.99
C VAL A 144 -11.71 -25.16 -13.43
N VAL A 145 -12.79 -25.80 -12.97
CA VAL A 145 -12.79 -27.11 -12.31
C VAL A 145 -13.70 -28.15 -12.98
N GLY A 146 -14.59 -27.74 -13.88
CA GLY A 146 -15.51 -28.65 -14.57
C GLY A 146 -15.97 -28.13 -15.92
N GLN A 147 -16.45 -29.03 -16.78
CA GLN A 147 -17.08 -28.67 -18.06
C GLN A 147 -18.25 -29.60 -18.36
N ARG A 148 -19.43 -29.01 -18.58
CA ARG A 148 -20.69 -29.70 -18.83
C ARG A 148 -20.87 -29.96 -20.32
N ARG A 149 -21.61 -31.03 -20.64
CA ARG A 149 -21.87 -31.49 -22.02
C ARG A 149 -22.62 -30.47 -22.90
N ASP A 150 -23.19 -29.42 -22.32
CA ASP A 150 -23.91 -28.34 -23.01
C ASP A 150 -23.07 -27.05 -23.18
N GLY A 151 -21.75 -27.15 -23.05
CA GLY A 151 -20.81 -26.05 -23.31
C GLY A 151 -20.66 -25.03 -22.17
N ARG A 152 -21.24 -25.32 -20.98
CA ARG A 152 -20.96 -24.58 -19.75
C ARG A 152 -19.68 -25.08 -19.08
N SER A 153 -18.99 -24.18 -18.40
CA SER A 153 -17.85 -24.50 -17.54
C SER A 153 -18.11 -24.05 -16.11
N ILE A 154 -17.55 -24.81 -15.16
CA ILE A 154 -17.68 -24.55 -13.72
C ILE A 154 -16.35 -24.01 -13.20
N LEU A 155 -16.40 -22.91 -12.45
CA LEU A 155 -15.26 -22.36 -11.73
C LEU A 155 -15.44 -22.56 -10.22
N MET A 156 -14.33 -22.73 -9.50
CA MET A 156 -14.26 -22.76 -8.05
C MET A 156 -13.63 -21.47 -7.51
N THR A 157 -14.14 -20.98 -6.39
CA THR A 157 -13.60 -19.86 -5.60
C THR A 157 -14.03 -20.01 -4.13
N ASN A 158 -13.75 -19.05 -3.26
CA ASN A 158 -14.26 -19.08 -1.88
C ASN A 158 -15.72 -18.61 -1.77
N ARG A 159 -16.36 -19.00 -0.67
CA ARG A 159 -17.69 -18.51 -0.33
C ARG A 159 -17.67 -17.02 0.00
N HIS A 160 -16.68 -16.51 0.75
CA HIS A 160 -16.64 -15.08 1.07
C HIS A 160 -16.45 -14.21 -0.17
N VAL A 161 -15.73 -14.72 -1.18
CA VAL A 161 -15.59 -14.09 -2.51
C VAL A 161 -16.93 -14.03 -3.24
N ALA A 162 -17.76 -15.09 -3.14
CA ALA A 162 -19.10 -15.11 -3.71
C ALA A 162 -20.11 -14.23 -2.94
N GLU A 163 -20.02 -14.17 -1.61
CA GLU A 163 -20.89 -13.33 -0.75
C GLU A 163 -20.72 -11.83 -1.00
N ILE A 164 -19.64 -11.38 -1.66
CA ILE A 164 -19.47 -9.98 -2.12
C ILE A 164 -20.49 -9.62 -3.22
N PHE A 165 -20.85 -10.58 -4.09
CA PHE A 165 -21.66 -10.33 -5.28
C PHE A 165 -22.96 -11.14 -5.36
N SER A 166 -23.22 -12.04 -4.41
CA SER A 166 -24.39 -12.91 -4.39
C SER A 166 -24.94 -13.12 -2.99
N THR A 167 -26.17 -13.63 -2.93
CA THR A 167 -26.95 -13.84 -1.72
C THR A 167 -27.50 -15.26 -1.70
N GLY A 168 -27.72 -15.81 -0.49
CA GLY A 168 -28.10 -17.21 -0.29
C GLY A 168 -26.92 -18.10 0.08
N ILE A 169 -27.22 -19.30 0.56
CA ILE A 169 -26.25 -20.34 0.95
C ILE A 169 -26.87 -21.69 0.54
N GLY A 170 -26.05 -22.63 0.08
CA GLY A 170 -26.46 -23.97 -0.35
C GLY A 170 -26.40 -24.15 -1.87
N ASP A 171 -27.44 -24.77 -2.42
CA ASP A 171 -27.60 -25.20 -3.82
C ASP A 171 -28.86 -24.60 -4.48
N ASN A 172 -29.61 -23.80 -3.73
CA ASN A 172 -30.91 -23.24 -4.09
C ASN A 172 -31.01 -21.79 -3.58
N ASN A 173 -31.85 -20.96 -4.22
CA ASN A 173 -32.05 -19.54 -3.87
C ASN A 173 -30.74 -18.74 -3.82
N LEU A 174 -29.88 -18.95 -4.82
CA LEU A 174 -28.61 -18.24 -4.98
C LEU A 174 -28.75 -17.15 -6.05
N ASP A 175 -28.95 -15.91 -5.61
CA ASP A 175 -29.21 -14.76 -6.48
C ASP A 175 -28.08 -13.74 -6.40
N PHE A 176 -27.69 -13.16 -7.55
CA PHE A 176 -26.76 -12.02 -7.56
C PHE A 176 -27.36 -10.81 -6.84
N VAL A 177 -26.51 -10.02 -6.18
CA VAL A 177 -26.89 -8.73 -5.59
C VAL A 177 -27.51 -7.84 -6.70
N ALA A 178 -28.61 -7.15 -6.39
CA ALA A 178 -29.42 -6.47 -7.39
C ALA A 178 -28.61 -5.43 -8.21
N GLY A 179 -28.46 -5.67 -9.51
CA GLY A 179 -27.67 -4.83 -10.42
C GLY A 179 -26.18 -5.18 -10.50
N GLN A 180 -25.67 -6.06 -9.64
CA GLN A 180 -24.27 -6.49 -9.67
C GLN A 180 -23.99 -7.38 -10.89
N ARG A 181 -22.86 -7.11 -11.55
CA ARG A 181 -22.29 -7.96 -12.60
C ARG A 181 -20.99 -8.60 -12.09
N VAL A 182 -20.71 -9.80 -12.57
CA VAL A 182 -19.49 -10.55 -12.26
C VAL A 182 -18.92 -11.12 -13.56
N ASP A 183 -17.62 -10.92 -13.78
CA ASP A 183 -16.86 -11.56 -14.85
C ASP A 183 -15.64 -12.28 -14.26
N VAL A 184 -15.08 -13.23 -14.99
CA VAL A 184 -13.73 -13.76 -14.74
C VAL A 184 -12.79 -13.31 -15.87
N ASP A 185 -11.74 -12.58 -15.52
CA ASP A 185 -10.69 -12.17 -16.47
C ASP A 185 -9.45 -13.06 -16.32
N PHE A 186 -9.16 -13.83 -17.37
CA PHE A 186 -8.02 -14.75 -17.39
C PHE A 186 -6.68 -14.07 -17.76
N LEU A 187 -6.67 -12.82 -18.22
CA LEU A 187 -5.47 -12.15 -18.79
C LEU A 187 -4.99 -10.91 -18.02
N GLN A 188 -5.47 -10.67 -16.80
CA GLN A 188 -4.98 -9.62 -15.92
C GLN A 188 -3.56 -9.94 -15.39
N GLU A 189 -2.56 -9.86 -16.26
CA GLU A 189 -1.16 -10.26 -16.05
C GLU A 189 -0.23 -9.04 -16.00
N PHE A 190 1.04 -9.22 -15.64
CA PHE A 190 1.97 -8.10 -15.54
C PHE A 190 2.19 -7.46 -16.93
N GLY A 191 2.08 -6.11 -16.99
CA GLY A 191 2.14 -5.34 -18.23
C GLY A 191 0.96 -5.53 -19.20
N ARG A 192 -0.06 -6.34 -18.88
CA ARG A 192 -1.07 -6.79 -19.85
C ARG A 192 -2.34 -5.94 -19.84
N ILE A 193 -2.53 -5.14 -20.90
CA ILE A 193 -3.70 -4.26 -21.09
C ILE A 193 -4.94 -5.03 -21.61
N LYS A 194 -4.74 -6.15 -22.31
CA LYS A 194 -5.82 -6.93 -22.92
C LYS A 194 -6.49 -7.87 -21.91
N LYS A 195 -7.78 -7.63 -21.64
CA LYS A 195 -8.67 -8.52 -20.88
C LYS A 195 -9.19 -9.71 -21.72
N ASP A 196 -9.50 -10.82 -21.05
CA ASP A 196 -10.30 -11.95 -21.56
C ASP A 196 -11.40 -12.27 -20.54
N SER A 197 -12.38 -11.38 -20.46
CA SER A 197 -13.45 -11.41 -19.44
C SER A 197 -14.64 -12.26 -19.90
N LEU A 198 -14.86 -13.43 -19.27
CA LEU A 198 -16.09 -14.21 -19.43
C LEU A 198 -17.10 -13.86 -18.33
N LYS A 199 -18.35 -13.59 -18.71
CA LYS A 199 -19.42 -13.31 -17.75
C LYS A 199 -19.77 -14.57 -16.94
N VAL A 200 -19.92 -14.42 -15.63
CA VAL A 200 -20.55 -15.44 -14.79
C VAL A 200 -22.07 -15.42 -15.05
N GLU A 201 -22.64 -16.55 -15.45
CA GLU A 201 -24.07 -16.69 -15.73
C GLU A 201 -24.89 -16.76 -14.45
N ARG A 202 -24.40 -17.48 -13.44
CA ARG A 202 -25.00 -17.67 -12.12
C ARG A 202 -24.00 -18.25 -11.11
N VAL A 203 -24.34 -18.19 -9.83
CA VAL A 203 -23.75 -19.08 -8.81
C VAL A 203 -24.40 -20.46 -8.91
N VAL A 204 -23.62 -21.51 -8.71
CA VAL A 204 -24.06 -22.92 -8.75
C VAL A 204 -24.25 -23.46 -7.34
N MET A 205 -23.31 -23.14 -6.45
CA MET A 205 -23.30 -23.60 -5.07
C MET A 205 -22.54 -22.60 -4.19
N ILE A 206 -22.99 -22.42 -2.96
CA ILE A 206 -22.23 -21.80 -1.86
C ILE A 206 -22.25 -22.78 -0.69
N HIS A 207 -21.11 -23.33 -0.30
CA HIS A 207 -21.06 -24.44 0.63
C HIS A 207 -21.37 -23.99 2.09
N PRO A 208 -22.24 -24.69 2.84
CA PRO A 208 -22.66 -24.26 4.18
C PRO A 208 -21.65 -24.54 5.31
N PHE A 209 -20.69 -25.46 5.05
CA PHE A 209 -19.58 -25.77 5.94
C PHE A 209 -18.29 -25.07 5.50
N TRP A 210 -17.67 -25.56 4.42
CA TRP A 210 -16.45 -25.01 3.83
C TRP A 210 -16.59 -23.61 3.20
N ASP A 211 -15.49 -22.86 3.18
CA ASP A 211 -15.36 -21.57 2.48
C ASP A 211 -15.17 -21.76 0.97
N MET A 212 -16.17 -22.35 0.32
CA MET A 212 -16.13 -22.73 -1.10
C MET A 212 -17.42 -22.34 -1.81
N ALA A 213 -17.30 -21.81 -3.03
CA ALA A 213 -18.39 -21.56 -3.95
C ALA A 213 -18.05 -22.04 -5.38
N LEU A 214 -19.09 -22.42 -6.12
CA LEU A 214 -19.02 -22.82 -7.52
C LEU A 214 -19.78 -21.83 -8.40
N LEU A 215 -19.19 -21.43 -9.51
CA LEU A 215 -19.70 -20.42 -10.45
C LEU A 215 -19.87 -21.03 -11.85
N GLU A 216 -20.87 -20.60 -12.62
CA GLU A 216 -21.12 -21.10 -13.98
C GLU A 216 -20.77 -20.04 -15.03
N VAL A 217 -20.01 -20.41 -16.06
CA VAL A 217 -19.66 -19.55 -17.21
C VAL A 217 -19.94 -20.25 -18.54
N ARG A 218 -20.00 -19.49 -19.64
CA ARG A 218 -20.03 -19.99 -21.02
C ARG A 218 -18.95 -19.32 -21.87
N GLY A 219 -18.67 -19.92 -23.03
CA GLY A 219 -17.73 -19.37 -24.00
C GLY A 219 -16.25 -19.61 -23.67
N LEU A 220 -15.94 -20.58 -22.80
CA LEU A 220 -14.57 -20.91 -22.44
C LEU A 220 -13.77 -21.35 -23.68
N SER A 221 -12.63 -20.70 -23.93
CA SER A 221 -11.73 -21.04 -25.04
C SER A 221 -11.26 -22.50 -24.95
N PRO A 222 -11.19 -23.27 -26.05
CA PRO A 222 -10.67 -24.64 -26.06
C PRO A 222 -9.25 -24.81 -25.49
N GLN A 223 -8.49 -23.72 -25.36
CA GLN A 223 -7.16 -23.72 -24.72
C GLN A 223 -7.21 -23.77 -23.18
N ARG A 224 -8.33 -23.37 -22.56
CA ARG A 224 -8.52 -23.35 -21.11
C ARG A 224 -9.24 -24.63 -20.67
N GLN A 225 -8.50 -25.56 -20.08
CA GLN A 225 -9.00 -26.89 -19.71
C GLN A 225 -9.31 -26.99 -18.19
N PRO A 226 -10.35 -27.71 -17.76
CA PRO A 226 -10.64 -27.91 -16.33
C PRO A 226 -9.45 -28.48 -15.56
N LEU A 227 -9.05 -27.80 -14.48
CA LEU A 227 -7.95 -28.26 -13.63
C LEU A 227 -8.34 -29.53 -12.88
N THR A 228 -7.43 -30.51 -12.85
CA THR A 228 -7.59 -31.75 -12.10
C THR A 228 -7.72 -31.47 -10.60
N LEU A 229 -8.67 -32.11 -9.94
CA LEU A 229 -8.93 -32.03 -8.51
C LEU A 229 -8.54 -33.35 -7.82
N ARG A 230 -7.51 -33.36 -6.96
CA ARG A 230 -7.04 -34.60 -6.29
C ARG A 230 -7.88 -35.01 -5.09
N THR A 231 -8.32 -36.27 -5.07
CA THR A 231 -9.13 -36.85 -3.97
C THR A 231 -8.31 -37.65 -2.95
N ASP A 232 -7.00 -37.76 -3.10
CA ASP A 232 -6.13 -38.48 -2.15
C ASP A 232 -6.04 -37.72 -0.80
N PRO A 233 -5.95 -38.42 0.36
CA PRO A 233 -5.81 -37.80 1.67
C PRO A 233 -4.66 -36.77 1.71
N PRO A 234 -4.89 -35.53 2.17
CA PRO A 234 -3.96 -34.43 2.01
C PRO A 234 -2.65 -34.61 2.80
N GLU A 235 -2.64 -35.50 3.79
CA GLU A 235 -1.45 -35.93 4.54
C GLU A 235 -0.42 -36.62 3.64
N GLN A 236 -0.83 -37.22 2.51
CA GLN A 236 0.09 -37.78 1.51
C GLN A 236 0.85 -36.70 0.74
N PHE A 237 0.41 -35.45 0.81
CA PHE A 237 1.07 -34.31 0.19
C PHE A 237 1.83 -33.41 1.19
N ALA A 238 1.91 -33.79 2.47
CA ALA A 238 2.66 -33.04 3.47
C ALA A 238 4.15 -32.93 3.10
N GLU A 239 4.72 -31.73 3.26
CA GLU A 239 6.07 -31.33 2.82
C GLU A 239 6.35 -31.43 1.31
N ASN A 240 5.34 -31.69 0.46
CA ASN A 240 5.50 -31.50 -0.99
C ASN A 240 5.52 -30.03 -1.37
N GLU A 241 6.27 -29.72 -2.42
CA GLU A 241 6.25 -28.41 -3.07
C GLU A 241 4.94 -28.14 -3.81
N VAL A 242 4.46 -26.92 -3.66
CA VAL A 242 3.24 -26.40 -4.27
C VAL A 242 3.50 -25.03 -4.88
N VAL A 243 2.67 -24.65 -5.85
CA VAL A 243 2.52 -23.25 -6.26
C VAL A 243 1.08 -22.81 -5.99
N VAL A 244 0.94 -21.63 -5.39
CA VAL A 244 -0.31 -20.88 -5.42
C VAL A 244 -0.27 -19.97 -6.62
N VAL A 245 -1.40 -19.87 -7.35
CA VAL A 245 -1.55 -18.94 -8.47
C VAL A 245 -2.80 -18.11 -8.23
N GLY A 246 -2.63 -16.80 -8.16
CA GLY A 246 -3.71 -15.88 -7.79
C GLY A 246 -3.40 -14.41 -8.03
N TYR A 247 -4.23 -13.55 -7.44
CA TYR A 247 -4.22 -12.10 -7.64
C TYR A 247 -3.96 -11.38 -6.31
N PRO A 248 -2.70 -11.39 -5.80
CA PRO A 248 -2.32 -10.65 -4.59
C PRO A 248 -2.60 -9.15 -4.75
N GLY A 249 -3.56 -8.66 -3.99
CA GLY A 249 -3.83 -7.24 -3.84
C GLY A 249 -3.02 -6.63 -2.70
N TYR A 250 -2.85 -5.31 -2.75
CA TYR A 250 -2.26 -4.54 -1.66
C TYR A 250 -3.18 -4.57 -0.42
N ASP A 251 -2.65 -5.07 0.69
CA ASP A 251 -3.27 -5.09 2.00
C ASP A 251 -2.88 -3.82 2.78
N PRO A 252 -3.82 -2.98 3.26
CA PRO A 252 -3.55 -1.68 3.87
C PRO A 252 -3.50 -1.72 5.42
N GLU A 253 -2.93 -2.79 5.98
CA GLU A 253 -2.67 -2.94 7.42
C GLU A 253 -1.70 -1.85 7.92
N PRO A 254 -1.91 -1.20 9.08
CA PRO A 254 -1.11 -0.06 9.52
C PRO A 254 0.30 -0.39 10.03
N ASP A 255 0.70 -1.67 10.06
CA ASP A 255 2.06 -2.08 10.44
C ASP A 255 3.06 -1.73 9.31
N VAL A 256 3.88 -0.70 9.53
CA VAL A 256 4.90 -0.22 8.56
C VAL A 256 5.90 -1.31 8.18
N VAL A 257 6.28 -2.19 9.11
CA VAL A 257 7.21 -3.30 8.88
C VAL A 257 6.57 -4.36 7.99
N TYR A 258 5.28 -4.64 8.19
CA TYR A 258 4.47 -5.45 7.28
C TYR A 258 4.37 -4.79 5.90
N GLN A 259 4.13 -3.47 5.82
CA GLN A 259 4.01 -2.73 4.56
C GLN A 259 5.30 -2.79 3.72
N GLN A 260 6.45 -2.53 4.33
CA GLN A 260 7.74 -2.61 3.66
C GLN A 260 8.08 -4.05 3.25
N THR A 261 7.76 -5.04 4.09
CA THR A 261 7.91 -6.48 3.75
C THR A 261 7.02 -6.87 2.56
N GLN A 262 5.76 -6.42 2.56
CA GLN A 262 4.80 -6.61 1.46
C GLN A 262 5.32 -5.98 0.17
N ALA A 263 5.76 -4.72 0.21
CA ALA A 263 6.33 -4.01 -0.94
C ALA A 263 7.55 -4.73 -1.51
N ARG A 264 8.46 -5.24 -0.65
CA ARG A 264 9.66 -5.96 -1.08
C ARG A 264 9.35 -7.32 -1.72
N ILE A 265 8.52 -8.14 -1.08
CA ILE A 265 8.14 -9.49 -1.57
C ILE A 265 7.38 -9.40 -2.89
N PHE A 266 6.44 -8.45 -3.02
CA PHE A 266 5.62 -8.30 -4.23
C PHE A 266 6.18 -7.25 -5.21
N ARG A 267 7.37 -6.67 -4.97
CA ARG A 267 8.00 -5.62 -5.79
C ARG A 267 7.05 -4.43 -6.09
N SER A 268 6.22 -4.08 -5.10
CA SER A 268 5.14 -3.08 -5.19
C SER A 268 4.10 -3.27 -6.31
N VAL A 269 4.02 -4.47 -6.91
CA VAL A 269 3.13 -4.76 -8.05
C VAL A 269 1.99 -5.67 -7.60
N TYR A 270 0.77 -5.12 -7.55
CA TYR A 270 -0.41 -5.81 -7.02
C TYR A 270 -1.49 -6.03 -8.08
N TYR A 271 -2.52 -6.79 -7.73
CA TYR A 271 -3.75 -7.01 -8.49
C TYR A 271 -3.60 -7.75 -9.84
N VAL A 272 -2.38 -8.15 -10.21
CA VAL A 272 -2.05 -8.98 -11.39
C VAL A 272 -1.86 -10.46 -11.02
N LYS A 273 -1.99 -11.35 -11.99
CA LYS A 273 -1.74 -12.79 -11.83
C LYS A 273 -0.28 -13.04 -11.44
N ARG A 274 -0.07 -13.70 -10.31
CA ARG A 274 1.25 -14.14 -9.83
C ARG A 274 1.29 -15.65 -9.66
N LEU A 275 2.52 -16.18 -9.61
CA LEU A 275 2.83 -17.53 -9.16
C LEU A 275 3.70 -17.42 -7.91
N GLN A 276 3.31 -18.14 -6.86
CA GLN A 276 3.88 -18.03 -5.51
C GLN A 276 4.25 -19.45 -5.04
N PRO A 277 5.52 -19.87 -5.17
CA PRO A 277 5.97 -21.17 -4.71
C PRO A 277 5.96 -21.27 -3.19
N GLY A 278 5.80 -22.49 -2.69
CA GLY A 278 5.93 -22.83 -1.28
C GLY A 278 5.80 -24.31 -1.04
N VAL A 279 5.63 -24.68 0.22
CA VAL A 279 5.56 -26.06 0.67
C VAL A 279 4.27 -26.29 1.43
N LEU A 280 3.59 -27.39 1.12
CA LEU A 280 2.39 -27.82 1.83
C LEU A 280 2.78 -28.36 3.21
N LYS A 281 2.03 -27.99 4.24
CA LYS A 281 2.29 -28.30 5.64
C LYS A 281 1.15 -29.15 6.21
N THR A 282 1.21 -29.49 7.49
CA THR A 282 0.17 -30.29 8.16
C THR A 282 -1.16 -29.54 8.24
N ARG A 283 -2.23 -30.25 8.63
CA ARG A 283 -3.47 -29.59 9.05
C ARG A 283 -3.23 -28.73 10.30
N ASP A 284 -4.02 -27.67 10.43
CA ASP A 284 -4.07 -26.76 11.59
C ASP A 284 -5.52 -26.28 11.76
N GLU A 285 -5.88 -25.87 12.98
CA GLU A 285 -7.23 -25.41 13.30
C GLU A 285 -7.37 -23.90 13.07
N VAL A 286 -8.38 -23.54 12.27
CA VAL A 286 -8.67 -22.15 11.87
C VAL A 286 -10.18 -21.84 11.94
N PRO A 287 -10.60 -20.65 12.42
CA PRO A 287 -11.98 -20.22 12.37
C PRO A 287 -12.49 -19.98 10.94
N SER A 288 -13.71 -20.43 10.63
CA SER A 288 -14.44 -20.15 9.40
C SER A 288 -15.96 -20.23 9.67
N TYR A 289 -16.75 -19.24 9.23
CA TYR A 289 -18.21 -19.14 9.43
C TYR A 289 -18.73 -19.66 10.79
N GLY A 290 -18.19 -19.11 11.87
CA GLY A 290 -18.62 -19.38 13.25
C GLY A 290 -18.22 -20.74 13.83
N ARG A 291 -17.36 -21.52 13.15
CA ARG A 291 -16.82 -22.79 13.66
C ARG A 291 -15.31 -22.88 13.42
N THR A 292 -14.65 -23.85 14.03
CA THR A 292 -13.28 -24.24 13.68
C THR A 292 -13.31 -25.30 12.58
N VAL A 293 -12.40 -25.22 11.61
CA VAL A 293 -12.26 -26.23 10.54
C VAL A 293 -10.82 -26.75 10.44
N PRO A 294 -10.61 -28.05 10.11
CA PRO A 294 -9.28 -28.66 10.03
C PRO A 294 -8.63 -28.43 8.65
N ALA A 295 -8.33 -27.18 8.32
CA ALA A 295 -7.73 -26.80 7.04
C ALA A 295 -6.29 -27.33 6.90
N ILE A 296 -5.83 -27.59 5.67
CA ILE A 296 -4.39 -27.83 5.43
C ILE A 296 -3.66 -26.50 5.29
N THR A 297 -2.41 -26.44 5.78
CA THR A 297 -1.61 -25.22 5.72
C THR A 297 -0.56 -25.24 4.61
N HIS A 298 -0.11 -24.06 4.20
CA HIS A 298 1.04 -23.85 3.30
C HIS A 298 1.75 -22.54 3.61
N ASP A 299 2.98 -22.39 3.13
CA ASP A 299 3.86 -21.25 3.42
C ASP A 299 4.21 -20.40 2.18
N CYS A 300 3.34 -20.39 1.16
CA CYS A 300 3.49 -19.53 -0.02
C CYS A 300 3.27 -18.04 0.35
N SER A 301 3.95 -17.12 -0.35
CA SER A 301 3.73 -15.67 -0.17
C SER A 301 2.36 -15.25 -0.73
N THR A 302 1.36 -15.05 0.13
CA THR A 302 -0.02 -14.66 -0.26
C THR A 302 -0.54 -13.44 0.50
N LEU A 303 -1.38 -12.65 -0.17
CA LEU A 303 -2.09 -11.46 0.33
C LEU A 303 -3.59 -11.54 0.03
N GLY A 304 -4.39 -10.61 0.56
CA GLY A 304 -5.80 -10.46 0.19
C GLY A 304 -6.03 -10.48 -1.33
N GLY A 305 -7.08 -11.17 -1.79
CA GLY A 305 -7.34 -11.43 -3.22
C GLY A 305 -6.76 -12.75 -3.75
N ASN A 306 -5.85 -13.41 -3.03
CA ASN A 306 -5.54 -14.84 -3.23
C ASN A 306 -6.67 -15.77 -2.75
N SER A 307 -7.69 -15.23 -2.09
CA SER A 307 -8.95 -15.92 -1.84
C SER A 307 -9.48 -16.56 -3.13
N GLY A 308 -9.64 -17.88 -3.13
CA GLY A 308 -10.09 -18.67 -4.27
C GLY A 308 -8.98 -19.17 -5.18
N SER A 309 -7.70 -18.96 -4.85
CA SER A 309 -6.57 -19.51 -5.60
C SER A 309 -6.47 -21.03 -5.49
N ALA A 310 -6.04 -21.66 -6.58
CA ALA A 310 -5.68 -23.07 -6.60
C ALA A 310 -4.32 -23.28 -5.91
N VAL A 311 -4.24 -24.26 -5.00
CA VAL A 311 -2.98 -24.80 -4.48
C VAL A 311 -2.61 -26.01 -5.34
N ILE A 312 -1.62 -25.86 -6.21
CA ILE A 312 -1.23 -26.84 -7.22
C ILE A 312 0.02 -27.59 -6.77
N ASN A 313 0.01 -28.92 -6.80
CA ASN A 313 1.21 -29.72 -6.55
C ASN A 313 2.20 -29.60 -7.72
N VAL A 314 3.46 -29.26 -7.46
CA VAL A 314 4.49 -29.05 -8.52
C VAL A 314 4.74 -30.31 -9.35
N LYS A 315 4.73 -31.48 -8.71
CA LYS A 315 5.11 -32.76 -9.31
C LYS A 315 4.02 -33.34 -10.23
N SER A 316 2.75 -33.24 -9.85
CA SER A 316 1.64 -33.74 -10.69
C SER A 316 0.99 -32.64 -11.55
N GLY A 317 1.00 -31.39 -11.08
CA GLY A 317 0.32 -30.26 -11.73
C GLY A 317 -1.18 -30.23 -11.46
N ASP A 318 -1.65 -30.97 -10.45
CA ASP A 318 -3.06 -31.04 -10.07
C ASP A 318 -3.35 -30.17 -8.84
N VAL A 319 -4.60 -29.73 -8.68
CA VAL A 319 -5.04 -28.96 -7.51
C VAL A 319 -5.31 -29.92 -6.35
N ILE A 320 -4.66 -29.65 -5.22
CA ILE A 320 -4.79 -30.45 -3.99
C ILE A 320 -5.54 -29.71 -2.87
N ALA A 321 -5.61 -28.37 -2.93
CA ALA A 321 -6.40 -27.56 -2.00
C ALA A 321 -6.86 -26.22 -2.63
N LEU A 322 -7.87 -25.60 -2.02
CA LEU A 322 -8.43 -24.28 -2.33
C LEU A 322 -8.00 -23.28 -1.25
N HIS A 323 -7.13 -22.30 -1.58
CA HIS A 323 -6.72 -21.26 -0.63
C HIS A 323 -7.91 -20.40 -0.19
N PHE A 324 -7.97 -20.01 1.10
CA PHE A 324 -9.03 -19.13 1.60
C PHE A 324 -8.61 -18.10 2.66
N ALA A 325 -7.51 -18.31 3.40
CA ALA A 325 -7.08 -17.36 4.42
C ALA A 325 -5.56 -17.37 4.62
N GLY A 326 -5.03 -16.28 5.18
CA GLY A 326 -3.66 -16.16 5.66
C GLY A 326 -3.63 -15.56 7.07
N ALA A 327 -2.71 -16.02 7.90
CA ALA A 327 -2.38 -15.40 9.18
C ALA A 327 -0.88 -15.05 9.16
N TYR A 328 -0.56 -13.75 9.22
CA TYR A 328 0.81 -13.26 9.03
C TYR A 328 1.82 -13.98 9.95
N LEU A 329 2.97 -14.34 9.37
CA LEU A 329 4.01 -15.20 9.95
C LEU A 329 3.57 -16.61 10.43
N ARG A 330 2.28 -16.93 10.63
CA ARG A 330 1.82 -18.23 11.17
C ARG A 330 1.70 -19.29 10.07
N ALA A 331 0.75 -19.10 9.16
CA ALA A 331 0.40 -20.05 8.11
C ALA A 331 -0.60 -19.43 7.14
N ASN A 332 -0.66 -19.97 5.93
CA ASN A 332 -1.80 -19.81 5.04
C ASN A 332 -2.65 -21.07 5.04
N TYR A 333 -3.95 -20.92 4.88
CA TYR A 333 -4.95 -21.98 5.05
C TYR A 333 -5.66 -22.27 3.73
N ALA A 334 -5.82 -23.56 3.45
CA ALA A 334 -6.51 -24.06 2.29
C ALA A 334 -7.43 -25.22 2.65
N ILE A 335 -8.57 -25.33 1.95
CA ILE A 335 -9.51 -26.43 2.09
C ILE A 335 -9.00 -27.59 1.23
N PRO A 336 -8.73 -28.79 1.79
CA PRO A 336 -8.34 -29.95 1.00
C PRO A 336 -9.42 -30.31 -0.03
N ILE A 337 -9.00 -30.60 -1.26
CA ILE A 337 -9.92 -31.10 -2.29
C ILE A 337 -10.50 -32.48 -1.88
N HIS A 338 -9.74 -33.28 -1.12
CA HIS A 338 -10.20 -34.49 -0.45
C HIS A 338 -11.46 -34.24 0.40
N ASP A 339 -11.47 -33.20 1.22
CA ASP A 339 -12.59 -32.91 2.13
C ASP A 339 -13.81 -32.40 1.37
N LEU A 340 -13.62 -31.64 0.27
CA LEU A 340 -14.70 -31.24 -0.63
C LEU A 340 -15.31 -32.46 -1.36
N ALA A 341 -14.50 -33.47 -1.67
CA ALA A 341 -14.95 -34.71 -2.28
C ALA A 341 -15.74 -35.63 -1.31
N GLN A 342 -15.77 -35.34 -0.01
CA GLN A 342 -16.65 -36.02 0.95
C GLN A 342 -18.11 -35.55 0.88
N ASP A 343 -18.43 -34.47 0.14
CA ASP A 343 -19.81 -34.06 -0.10
C ASP A 343 -20.32 -34.53 -1.49
N GLN A 344 -21.26 -35.47 -1.50
CA GLN A 344 -21.90 -35.97 -2.72
C GLN A 344 -22.47 -34.83 -3.60
N ARG A 345 -23.01 -33.75 -3.00
CA ARG A 345 -23.58 -32.61 -3.76
C ARG A 345 -22.52 -31.86 -4.55
N VAL A 346 -21.24 -31.94 -4.14
CA VAL A 346 -20.08 -31.37 -4.84
C VAL A 346 -19.59 -32.33 -5.93
N LEU A 347 -19.57 -33.65 -5.66
CA LEU A 347 -19.29 -34.67 -6.68
C LEU A 347 -20.28 -34.59 -7.86
N ASP A 348 -21.56 -34.31 -7.58
CA ASP A 348 -22.64 -34.21 -8.56
C ASP A 348 -22.53 -33.00 -9.53
N GLN A 349 -21.49 -32.15 -9.45
CA GLN A 349 -21.38 -30.90 -10.23
C GLN A 349 -20.60 -30.98 -11.55
N ASP A 350 -20.26 -32.17 -12.05
CA ASP A 350 -19.40 -32.38 -13.23
C ASP A 350 -17.97 -31.82 -13.07
N LEU A 351 -17.37 -31.96 -11.88
CA LEU A 351 -16.00 -31.51 -11.59
C LEU A 351 -14.95 -32.56 -11.97
N ASN A 352 -13.75 -32.12 -12.35
CA ASN A 352 -12.64 -32.94 -12.85
C ASN A 352 -11.84 -33.63 -11.72
N PHE A 353 -12.52 -34.45 -10.90
CA PHE A 353 -11.90 -35.21 -9.81
C PHE A 353 -11.05 -36.39 -10.31
N GLN A 354 -9.88 -36.60 -9.69
CA GLN A 354 -9.01 -37.74 -9.94
C GLN A 354 -8.31 -38.23 -8.66
N GLY A 355 -8.30 -39.55 -8.46
CA GLY A 355 -7.63 -40.20 -7.33
C GLY A 355 -8.36 -41.51 -6.99
N PRO A 356 -8.21 -42.04 -5.76
CA PRO A 356 -9.14 -43.04 -5.25
C PRO A 356 -10.56 -42.46 -5.23
N SER A 357 -11.58 -43.32 -5.35
CA SER A 357 -12.94 -42.92 -5.00
C SER A 357 -12.93 -42.48 -3.54
N ALA A 358 -13.26 -41.21 -3.29
CA ALA A 358 -13.76 -40.85 -1.97
C ALA A 358 -15.15 -41.51 -1.89
N ASP A 359 -15.26 -42.60 -1.14
CA ASP A 359 -16.57 -43.09 -0.69
C ASP A 359 -17.06 -42.03 0.31
N PRO A 360 -17.99 -41.13 -0.07
CA PRO A 360 -18.24 -39.92 0.68
C PRO A 360 -18.83 -40.28 2.04
N GLU A 361 -18.22 -39.81 3.13
CA GLU A 361 -18.64 -40.19 4.48
C GLU A 361 -20.11 -39.83 4.72
N GLN A 362 -20.97 -40.85 4.74
CA GLN A 362 -22.41 -40.66 4.54
C GLN A 362 -23.03 -39.81 5.65
N GLY A 363 -23.41 -38.59 5.27
CA GLY A 363 -24.05 -37.63 6.16
C GLY A 363 -23.12 -36.63 6.84
N LEU A 364 -21.80 -36.67 6.61
CA LEU A 364 -20.80 -35.80 7.25
C LEU A 364 -21.18 -34.31 7.23
N TYR A 365 -21.74 -33.83 6.11
CA TYR A 365 -22.21 -32.45 5.98
C TYR A 365 -23.74 -32.28 6.00
N ASP A 366 -24.51 -33.37 6.03
CA ASP A 366 -25.96 -33.35 5.81
C ASP A 366 -26.75 -32.55 6.84
N GLU A 367 -26.23 -32.41 8.06
CA GLU A 367 -26.84 -31.54 9.07
C GLU A 367 -26.82 -30.08 8.65
N TYR A 368 -25.69 -29.56 8.16
CA TYR A 368 -25.57 -28.17 7.69
C TYR A 368 -26.49 -27.89 6.51
N TRP A 369 -26.62 -28.85 5.57
CA TRP A 369 -27.53 -28.77 4.44
C TRP A 369 -29.02 -28.92 4.84
N ARG A 370 -29.32 -29.56 5.99
CA ARG A 370 -30.68 -29.69 6.56
C ARG A 370 -31.11 -28.43 7.31
N LEU A 371 -30.20 -27.76 8.01
CA LEU A 371 -30.45 -26.50 8.72
C LEU A 371 -30.94 -25.42 7.76
N LEU A 372 -30.28 -25.23 6.61
CA LEU A 372 -30.70 -24.30 5.54
C LEU A 372 -32.16 -24.50 5.12
N LYS A 373 -32.57 -25.76 4.91
CA LYS A 373 -33.92 -26.13 4.47
C LYS A 373 -34.98 -25.87 5.55
N THR A 374 -34.55 -25.84 6.81
CA THR A 374 -35.40 -25.56 7.97
C THR A 374 -35.62 -24.04 8.13
N GLU A 375 -34.58 -23.23 8.00
CA GLU A 375 -34.68 -21.76 8.03
C GLU A 375 -35.42 -21.20 6.81
N GLY A 376 -35.29 -21.84 5.64
CA GLY A 376 -36.05 -21.46 4.45
C GLY A 376 -37.57 -21.62 4.60
N SER A 377 -38.05 -22.52 5.47
CA SER A 377 -39.48 -22.78 5.67
C SER A 377 -40.16 -21.83 6.67
N SER A 378 -39.43 -21.10 7.51
CA SER A 378 -40.01 -20.26 8.57
C SER A 378 -40.36 -18.83 8.14
N LYS A 379 -40.02 -18.41 6.91
CA LYS A 379 -40.37 -17.09 6.36
C LYS A 379 -41.79 -17.01 5.74
N ALA A 380 -42.63 -18.02 5.94
CA ALA A 380 -44.03 -18.04 5.51
C ALA A 380 -44.98 -17.42 6.55
N GLY A 381 -44.79 -16.12 6.83
CA GLY A 381 -45.76 -15.27 7.54
C GLY A 381 -45.40 -14.92 8.99
N HIS A 382 -45.16 -13.62 9.23
CA HIS A 382 -45.99 -12.73 10.05
C HIS A 382 -45.62 -11.27 9.74
N SER A 383 -46.56 -10.33 9.87
CA SER A 383 -46.36 -8.89 9.63
C SER A 383 -46.22 -8.10 10.95
N HIS A 384 -45.80 -6.83 10.84
CA HIS A 384 -45.39 -5.91 11.94
C HIS A 384 -43.97 -6.18 12.48
N GLY A 385 -43.23 -5.18 12.98
CA GLY A 385 -43.51 -3.74 13.02
C GLY A 385 -42.44 -2.94 13.78
N LEU A 386 -42.33 -1.64 13.49
CA LEU A 386 -41.37 -0.66 14.04
C LEU A 386 -40.97 -0.85 15.52
N GLY A 387 -39.66 -0.83 15.82
CA GLY A 387 -39.11 -0.80 17.18
C GLY A 387 -37.73 -0.14 17.26
N ARG A 388 -37.48 0.67 18.29
CA ARG A 388 -36.23 1.43 18.53
C ARG A 388 -35.32 0.71 19.54
N MET A 389 -34.02 0.98 19.42
CA MET A 389 -32.98 1.07 20.48
C MET A 389 -33.24 0.46 21.88
N ALA A 390 -32.29 -0.32 22.41
CA ALA A 390 -31.56 0.00 23.66
C ALA A 390 -30.49 -1.05 24.04
N GLN A 391 -29.53 -0.61 24.87
CA GLN A 391 -28.42 -1.37 25.45
C GLN A 391 -28.85 -2.27 26.64
N THR A 392 -27.86 -2.97 27.24
CA THR A 392 -27.70 -3.48 28.64
C THR A 392 -27.52 -5.01 28.77
N PRO A 393 -27.06 -5.56 29.92
CA PRO A 393 -25.80 -5.22 30.61
C PRO A 393 -25.01 -6.49 31.07
N SER A 394 -24.02 -6.30 31.96
CA SER A 394 -23.13 -7.35 32.48
C SER A 394 -23.63 -8.10 33.73
N SER A 395 -23.29 -9.41 33.79
CA SER A 395 -22.88 -10.20 34.97
C SER A 395 -23.78 -10.35 36.22
N THR A 396 -24.14 -11.62 36.54
CA THR A 396 -24.15 -12.16 37.92
C THR A 396 -23.85 -13.67 37.92
N SER A 397 -23.45 -14.25 39.06
CA SER A 397 -22.96 -15.64 39.23
C SER A 397 -23.84 -16.52 40.13
N ILE A 398 -23.69 -17.86 40.05
CA ILE A 398 -24.28 -18.87 40.95
C ILE A 398 -23.21 -19.94 41.30
N GLN A 399 -23.36 -20.62 42.45
CA GLN A 399 -22.32 -21.44 43.11
C GLN A 399 -22.64 -22.94 43.26
N SER A 400 -21.58 -23.77 43.31
CA SER A 400 -21.40 -25.01 44.10
C SER A 400 -19.89 -25.35 44.09
N GLY A 401 -19.21 -25.95 45.09
CA GLY A 401 -19.56 -26.74 46.28
C GLY A 401 -18.98 -28.16 46.15
N SER A 402 -18.15 -28.73 47.04
CA SER A 402 -17.59 -28.28 48.33
C SER A 402 -16.41 -29.17 48.83
N THR A 403 -15.63 -28.68 49.80
CA THR A 403 -14.79 -29.43 50.81
C THR A 403 -13.83 -30.56 50.40
N ASN A 404 -12.52 -30.39 50.67
CA ASN A 404 -11.91 -30.88 51.93
C ASN A 404 -10.44 -30.40 52.14
N GLN A 405 -9.93 -30.52 53.36
CA GLN A 405 -8.56 -30.14 53.80
C GLN A 405 -8.01 -31.19 54.79
N PRO A 406 -6.68 -31.36 54.98
CA PRO A 406 -6.04 -30.69 56.14
C PRO A 406 -4.52 -30.37 56.05
N LYS A 407 -4.09 -29.37 56.84
CA LYS A 407 -2.82 -29.21 57.63
C LYS A 407 -1.49 -29.82 57.06
N ALA A 408 -0.43 -29.09 56.72
CA ALA A 408 0.35 -28.00 57.36
C ALA A 408 1.40 -28.44 58.42
N VAL A 409 2.67 -27.98 58.27
CA VAL A 409 3.67 -27.70 59.34
C VAL A 409 4.87 -26.88 58.79
N SER A 410 5.51 -26.11 59.68
CA SER A 410 6.66 -25.16 59.56
C SER A 410 7.89 -25.59 58.74
N SER A 411 8.88 -24.74 58.38
CA SER A 411 9.41 -23.48 59.00
C SER A 411 10.00 -22.51 57.92
N THR A 412 10.73 -21.39 58.13
CA THR A 412 11.50 -20.84 59.29
C THR A 412 11.45 -19.29 59.41
N LYS A 413 12.59 -18.56 59.33
CA LYS A 413 12.81 -17.10 59.51
C LYS A 413 14.00 -16.69 58.59
N LYS A 414 13.97 -15.57 57.85
CA LYS A 414 14.34 -14.16 58.22
C LYS A 414 15.82 -13.99 58.64
N PRO A 415 16.52 -12.89 58.25
CA PRO A 415 16.10 -11.52 58.58
C PRO A 415 15.99 -10.54 57.38
N GLN A 416 15.66 -9.28 57.70
CA GLN A 416 15.64 -8.13 56.77
C GLN A 416 16.89 -7.26 56.97
N ALA A 417 17.32 -6.58 55.92
CA ALA A 417 18.05 -5.31 56.00
C ALA A 417 17.53 -4.40 54.87
N ALA A 418 17.43 -3.09 55.12
CA ALA A 418 16.94 -2.13 54.14
C ALA A 418 17.91 -0.95 54.05
N HIS A 419 18.39 -0.66 52.84
CA HIS A 419 19.16 0.55 52.55
C HIS A 419 18.66 1.17 51.24
N LYS A 420 18.44 2.48 51.26
CA LYS A 420 18.32 3.28 50.04
C LYS A 420 19.70 3.40 49.38
N VAL A 421 19.73 3.35 48.06
CA VAL A 421 20.77 3.99 47.24
C VAL A 421 20.03 4.87 46.23
N ALA A 422 20.52 6.08 46.01
CA ALA A 422 19.91 7.02 45.07
C ALA A 422 20.41 6.77 43.64
N ALA A 423 19.61 7.16 42.64
CA ALA A 423 20.12 7.33 41.28
C ALA A 423 21.11 8.50 41.26
N PHE A 424 22.23 8.34 40.54
CA PHE A 424 23.20 9.38 40.29
C PHE A 424 23.25 9.67 38.79
N THR A 425 23.00 10.91 38.41
CA THR A 425 23.22 11.42 37.05
C THR A 425 24.49 12.28 37.07
N PHE A 426 25.33 12.15 36.05
CA PHE A 426 26.47 13.04 35.84
C PHE A 426 26.50 13.49 34.38
N SER A 427 26.80 14.77 34.15
CA SER A 427 26.96 15.35 32.81
C SER A 427 28.45 15.46 32.50
N VAL A 428 28.86 15.02 31.31
CA VAL A 428 30.24 15.15 30.83
C VAL A 428 30.28 16.23 29.75
N PRO A 429 30.88 17.41 29.99
CA PRO A 429 31.09 18.40 28.95
C PRO A 429 32.26 17.95 28.05
N LEU A 430 31.95 17.51 26.84
CA LEU A 430 32.96 17.24 25.82
C LEU A 430 33.38 18.56 25.17
N CYS A 431 34.69 18.82 25.15
CA CYS A 431 35.30 19.90 24.38
C CYS A 431 36.20 19.28 23.31
N ILE A 432 35.92 19.58 22.05
CA ILE A 432 36.68 19.06 20.90
C ILE A 432 37.48 20.22 20.31
N THR A 433 38.80 20.13 20.42
CA THR A 433 39.72 21.04 19.71
C THR A 433 40.22 20.33 18.46
N VAL A 434 40.02 20.94 17.29
CA VAL A 434 40.65 20.52 16.04
C VAL A 434 41.79 21.48 15.73
N ASP A 435 42.97 20.93 15.42
CA ASP A 435 44.17 21.68 15.09
C ASP A 435 44.55 21.42 13.62
N PHE A 436 44.87 22.47 12.88
CA PHE A 436 45.15 22.41 11.44
C PHE A 436 46.59 22.86 11.19
N GLY A 437 47.47 21.88 10.92
CA GLY A 437 48.92 22.09 10.85
C GLY A 437 49.40 23.04 9.76
N ASP A 438 50.54 23.69 10.02
CA ASP A 438 51.10 24.79 9.23
C ASP A 438 51.16 24.56 7.71
N THR A 439 50.53 25.44 6.95
CA THR A 439 50.70 25.53 5.50
C THR A 439 52.00 26.26 5.14
N THR A 440 52.88 25.63 4.35
CA THR A 440 54.01 26.32 3.71
C THR A 440 54.06 26.04 2.21
N PHE A 441 53.82 27.08 1.40
CA PHE A 441 54.04 27.07 -0.05
C PHE A 441 55.03 28.19 -0.43
N PRO A 442 56.00 27.94 -1.35
CA PRO A 442 56.97 28.94 -1.77
C PRO A 442 56.41 29.94 -2.79
N SER A 443 56.98 31.15 -2.82
CA SER A 443 56.53 32.29 -3.65
C SER A 443 57.11 32.30 -5.07
N ALA A 444 56.32 32.77 -6.06
CA ALA A 444 56.78 33.09 -7.43
C ALA A 444 55.92 34.13 -8.20
N THR A 445 55.84 35.37 -7.68
CA THR A 445 55.83 36.70 -8.37
C THR A 445 55.24 36.95 -9.80
N TYR A 446 54.63 38.15 -9.97
CA TYR A 446 54.36 38.95 -11.21
C TYR A 446 53.11 38.59 -12.06
N SER A 447 52.36 39.53 -12.67
CA SER A 447 52.30 41.02 -12.56
C SER A 447 50.90 41.55 -13.00
N THR A 448 50.59 42.83 -12.74
CA THR A 448 49.38 43.58 -13.17
C THR A 448 49.29 43.72 -14.70
N ASP A 449 48.13 43.81 -15.38
CA ASP A 449 47.08 44.87 -15.31
C ASP A 449 45.86 44.56 -16.24
N VAL A 450 44.83 45.44 -16.20
CA VAL A 450 43.77 45.72 -17.21
C VAL A 450 42.40 44.99 -17.14
N THR A 451 41.33 45.82 -17.18
CA THR A 451 39.88 45.56 -17.43
C THR A 451 39.04 44.76 -16.42
N HIS A 452 37.97 45.40 -15.94
CA HIS A 452 36.86 44.75 -15.23
C HIS A 452 35.99 43.92 -16.17
N HIS A 453 36.23 42.61 -16.19
CA HIS A 453 35.11 41.65 -16.20
C HIS A 453 34.87 41.22 -14.76
N VAL A 454 33.60 41.11 -14.35
CA VAL A 454 33.21 40.32 -13.19
C VAL A 454 32.65 39.02 -13.76
N SER A 455 33.40 37.93 -13.61
CA SER A 455 32.97 36.56 -13.91
C SER A 455 32.60 35.85 -12.61
N GLU A 456 31.78 34.81 -12.71
CA GLU A 456 31.32 34.02 -11.56
C GLU A 456 32.47 33.31 -10.83
N ALA A 457 32.34 33.18 -9.51
CA ALA A 457 32.63 31.98 -8.69
C ALA A 457 32.80 32.34 -7.19
N ASP A 458 31.70 32.58 -6.46
CA ASP A 458 31.65 32.40 -4.98
C ASP A 458 30.21 32.50 -4.42
N THR A 459 29.31 31.62 -4.87
CA THR A 459 27.94 31.47 -4.33
C THR A 459 27.47 30.00 -4.38
N ASP A 460 28.22 29.09 -3.76
CA ASP A 460 27.83 27.67 -3.65
C ASP A 460 26.75 27.47 -2.58
N LEU A 461 25.50 27.74 -2.97
CA LEU A 461 24.29 27.42 -2.21
C LEU A 461 23.70 26.07 -2.66
N THR A 462 24.55 25.03 -2.71
CA THR A 462 24.20 23.60 -2.83
C THR A 462 23.00 23.31 -3.74
N GLU A 463 23.25 23.32 -5.05
CA GLU A 463 22.25 22.91 -6.04
C GLU A 463 21.76 21.47 -5.76
N ARG A 464 20.44 21.27 -5.75
CA ARG A 464 19.79 19.95 -5.86
C ARG A 464 18.89 20.00 -7.08
N GLU A 465 19.17 19.15 -8.07
CA GLU A 465 18.45 19.11 -9.34
C GLU A 465 16.97 18.69 -9.15
N GLY A 466 16.02 19.49 -9.63
CA GLY A 466 14.60 19.15 -9.67
C GLY A 466 14.05 18.97 -11.10
N LEU A 467 13.51 17.77 -11.32
CA LEU A 467 12.16 17.44 -11.82
C LEU A 467 11.46 18.19 -13.00
N PHE A 468 11.99 19.22 -13.67
CA PHE A 468 11.18 19.99 -14.65
C PHE A 468 11.83 20.45 -15.98
N GLY A 469 13.13 20.20 -16.23
CA GLY A 469 13.70 20.28 -17.59
C GLY A 469 13.77 21.67 -18.26
N ARG A 470 13.47 22.73 -17.51
CA ARG A 470 13.76 24.14 -17.77
C ARG A 470 14.29 24.77 -16.48
N GLU A 471 14.76 26.01 -16.55
CA GLU A 471 15.24 26.78 -15.38
C GLU A 471 14.23 26.70 -14.23
N GLU A 472 14.57 25.91 -13.20
CA GLU A 472 13.87 25.96 -11.91
C GLU A 472 14.11 27.32 -11.28
N LEU A 473 13.11 27.86 -10.58
CA LEU A 473 13.30 29.07 -9.80
C LEU A 473 14.18 28.70 -8.58
N PRO A 474 15.40 29.23 -8.42
CA PRO A 474 16.24 28.88 -7.29
C PRO A 474 15.55 29.23 -5.98
N LEU A 475 15.68 28.40 -4.94
CA LEU A 475 14.94 28.63 -3.67
C LEU A 475 15.26 30.01 -3.06
N GLY A 476 16.50 30.48 -3.19
CA GLY A 476 16.89 31.83 -2.77
C GLY A 476 16.18 32.95 -3.56
N GLU A 477 15.91 32.76 -4.85
CA GLU A 477 15.11 33.71 -5.64
C GLU A 477 13.63 33.63 -5.30
N ALA A 478 13.09 32.43 -5.07
CA ALA A 478 11.72 32.25 -4.63
C ALA A 478 11.47 32.93 -3.27
N LEU A 479 12.41 32.81 -2.32
CA LEU A 479 12.32 33.47 -1.02
C LEU A 479 12.32 35.01 -1.13
N ASN A 480 12.96 35.61 -2.14
CA ASN A 480 12.88 37.05 -2.40
C ASN A 480 11.49 37.53 -2.87
N LEU A 481 10.56 36.62 -3.19
CA LEU A 481 9.18 36.93 -3.56
C LEU A 481 8.21 36.86 -2.36
N PHE A 482 8.68 36.39 -1.19
CA PHE A 482 7.87 36.26 0.03
C PHE A 482 7.66 37.61 0.74
N SER A 483 6.48 37.80 1.33
CA SER A 483 6.07 39.01 2.04
C SER A 483 5.25 38.67 3.28
N LEU A 484 5.85 38.73 4.46
CA LEU A 484 5.20 38.31 5.72
C LEU A 484 3.91 39.10 6.01
N ASP A 485 3.96 40.43 5.79
CA ASP A 485 2.83 41.35 5.98
C ASP A 485 1.59 40.98 5.16
N SER A 486 1.77 40.31 4.00
CA SER A 486 0.65 39.89 3.15
C SER A 486 -0.22 38.81 3.80
N LEU A 487 0.35 37.98 4.68
CA LEU A 487 -0.35 36.90 5.39
C LEU A 487 -1.23 37.44 6.54
N SER A 488 -1.04 38.69 6.94
CA SER A 488 -1.88 39.41 7.90
C SER A 488 -3.19 39.93 7.29
N THR A 489 -3.40 39.77 5.98
CA THR A 489 -4.62 40.19 5.28
C THR A 489 -5.77 39.20 5.47
N THR A 490 -7.01 39.64 5.22
CA THR A 490 -8.21 38.79 5.25
C THR A 490 -8.93 38.84 3.91
N GLY A 491 -9.26 37.66 3.37
CA GLY A 491 -9.84 37.50 2.03
C GLY A 491 -8.80 37.06 0.98
N PHE A 492 -9.10 37.32 -0.29
CA PHE A 492 -8.21 37.00 -1.41
C PHE A 492 -7.24 38.14 -1.73
N ASP A 493 -5.94 37.83 -1.75
CA ASP A 493 -4.89 38.72 -2.23
C ASP A 493 -3.83 37.96 -3.06
N TRP A 494 -3.23 38.63 -4.05
CA TRP A 494 -2.21 38.06 -4.93
C TRP A 494 -0.82 38.01 -4.30
N GLU A 495 -0.47 38.93 -3.39
CA GLU A 495 0.82 38.89 -2.67
C GLU A 495 0.81 37.82 -1.57
N ALA A 496 -0.32 37.64 -0.89
CA ALA A 496 -0.57 36.50 0.00
C ALA A 496 -0.53 35.18 -0.78
N SER A 497 -1.13 35.13 -1.99
CA SER A 497 -1.05 33.97 -2.88
C SER A 497 0.39 33.63 -3.28
N LEU A 498 1.20 34.64 -3.60
CA LEU A 498 2.61 34.44 -3.98
C LEU A 498 3.44 33.95 -2.80
N SER A 499 3.28 34.58 -1.63
CA SER A 499 3.96 34.20 -0.39
C SER A 499 3.65 32.76 0.01
N LEU A 500 2.39 32.31 -0.05
CA LEU A 500 2.00 30.94 0.30
C LEU A 500 2.40 29.89 -0.76
N ALA A 501 2.55 30.30 -2.02
CA ALA A 501 3.17 29.45 -3.04
C ALA A 501 4.68 29.26 -2.76
N VAL A 502 5.39 30.31 -2.34
CA VAL A 502 6.80 30.22 -1.90
C VAL A 502 6.93 29.34 -0.65
N CYS A 503 6.04 29.48 0.35
CA CYS A 503 5.97 28.56 1.50
C CYS A 503 5.78 27.09 1.06
N SER A 504 4.98 26.86 0.01
CA SER A 504 4.72 25.53 -0.53
C SER A 504 5.94 24.94 -1.28
N LYS A 505 6.78 25.78 -1.92
CA LYS A 505 8.08 25.35 -2.46
C LYS A 505 9.10 25.09 -1.35
N LEU A 506 9.18 25.95 -0.34
CA LEU A 506 10.10 25.80 0.79
C LEU A 506 9.89 24.48 1.54
N ALA A 507 8.64 24.01 1.65
CA ALA A 507 8.33 22.72 2.30
C ALA A 507 9.04 21.52 1.64
N TYR A 508 9.55 21.65 0.40
CA TYR A 508 10.35 20.61 -0.25
C TYR A 508 11.84 20.59 0.14
N ALA A 509 12.35 21.62 0.86
CA ALA A 509 13.73 21.68 1.31
C ALA A 509 13.99 20.81 2.56
N THR A 510 15.26 20.64 2.94
CA THR A 510 15.64 19.94 4.18
C THR A 510 15.30 20.78 5.41
N ALA A 511 14.99 20.14 6.55
CA ALA A 511 14.68 20.80 7.82
C ALA A 511 15.59 22.00 8.15
N SER A 512 16.91 21.81 8.03
CA SER A 512 17.94 22.84 8.26
C SER A 512 17.83 24.08 7.35
N ILE A 513 17.34 23.93 6.13
CA ILE A 513 17.09 25.05 5.19
C ILE A 513 15.75 25.71 5.54
N VAL A 514 14.74 24.91 5.90
CA VAL A 514 13.42 25.42 6.29
C VAL A 514 13.49 26.26 7.56
N GLU A 515 14.07 25.75 8.64
CA GLU A 515 14.21 26.44 9.93
C GLU A 515 14.98 27.77 9.80
N ALA A 516 16.07 27.75 9.02
CA ALA A 516 16.88 28.93 8.72
C ALA A 516 16.14 29.96 7.83
N ALA A 517 15.37 29.50 6.85
CA ALA A 517 14.58 30.38 5.98
C ALA A 517 13.39 30.99 6.72
N VAL A 518 12.66 30.22 7.53
CA VAL A 518 11.47 30.66 8.27
C VAL A 518 11.82 31.75 9.29
N THR A 519 12.82 31.52 10.14
CA THR A 519 13.23 32.49 11.16
C THR A 519 14.13 33.60 10.62
N GLY A 520 14.95 33.32 9.61
CA GLY A 520 15.92 34.27 9.04
C GLY A 520 15.35 35.11 7.89
N THR A 521 15.07 34.49 6.74
CA THR A 521 14.69 35.20 5.50
C THR A 521 13.23 35.63 5.48
N MET A 522 12.34 34.84 6.07
CA MET A 522 10.89 35.08 6.09
C MET A 522 10.45 35.87 7.33
N GLY A 523 11.29 35.95 8.37
CA GLY A 523 11.09 36.82 9.53
C GLY A 523 9.97 36.40 10.49
N PHE A 524 9.66 35.09 10.57
CA PHE A 524 8.78 34.58 11.62
C PHE A 524 9.47 34.68 13.00
N ASP A 525 8.68 34.93 14.05
CA ASP A 525 9.16 35.02 15.44
C ASP A 525 9.69 33.66 15.95
N ASP A 526 9.15 32.57 15.42
CA ASP A 526 9.52 31.18 15.74
C ASP A 526 9.21 30.25 14.54
N GLY A 527 9.90 29.13 14.41
CA GLY A 527 9.77 28.24 13.26
C GLY A 527 10.40 26.86 13.44
N GLU A 528 9.70 25.81 13.00
CA GLU A 528 10.07 24.41 13.26
C GLU A 528 9.66 23.50 12.10
N PHE A 529 10.49 22.51 11.78
CA PHE A 529 10.16 21.43 10.85
C PHE A 529 9.44 20.26 11.57
N VAL A 530 8.59 19.54 10.83
CA VAL A 530 7.83 18.37 11.30
C VAL A 530 8.02 17.26 10.29
N ASP A 531 8.41 16.07 10.75
CA ASP A 531 8.63 14.88 9.92
C ASP A 531 8.15 13.64 10.69
N GLU A 532 6.87 13.32 10.57
CA GLU A 532 6.22 12.22 11.30
C GLU A 532 5.59 11.24 10.30
N ASN A 533 6.03 9.98 10.33
CA ASN A 533 5.54 8.89 9.47
C ASN A 533 5.43 9.28 7.96
N GLU A 534 6.52 9.79 7.39
CA GLU A 534 6.61 10.28 6.00
C GLU A 534 5.78 11.55 5.70
N THR A 535 5.04 12.09 6.67
CA THR A 535 4.33 13.37 6.53
C THR A 535 5.21 14.53 6.99
N GLN A 536 5.73 15.25 6.01
CA GLN A 536 6.58 16.42 6.20
C GLN A 536 5.80 17.74 6.08
N CYS A 537 6.04 18.65 7.01
CA CYS A 537 5.51 20.01 6.99
C CYS A 537 6.39 20.96 7.84
N PHE A 538 6.09 22.24 7.82
CA PHE A 538 6.71 23.19 8.76
C PHE A 538 5.70 24.18 9.32
N ILE A 539 6.03 24.67 10.52
CA ILE A 539 5.29 25.72 11.22
C ILE A 539 6.14 27.00 11.19
N GLY A 540 5.49 28.14 10.93
CA GLY A 540 6.07 29.47 11.15
C GLY A 540 5.10 30.32 11.97
N SER A 541 5.54 30.86 13.09
CA SER A 541 4.68 31.64 14.00
C SER A 541 5.08 33.12 14.01
N THR A 542 4.09 34.01 13.92
CA THR A 542 4.22 35.43 14.26
C THR A 542 3.42 35.72 15.53
N THR A 543 3.53 36.92 16.11
CA THR A 543 2.65 37.36 17.20
C THR A 543 1.15 37.35 16.90
N ASP A 544 0.73 37.34 15.63
CA ASP A 544 -0.67 37.45 15.17
C ASP A 544 -1.25 36.15 14.57
N PHE A 545 -0.45 35.36 13.85
CA PHE A 545 -0.89 34.13 13.19
C PHE A 545 0.16 33.01 13.24
N THR A 546 -0.28 31.79 13.00
CA THR A 546 0.60 30.63 12.79
C THR A 546 0.35 30.04 11.41
N LEU A 547 1.40 29.99 10.59
CA LEU A 547 1.45 29.32 9.30
C LEU A 547 1.74 27.82 9.51
N VAL A 548 1.02 26.95 8.79
CA VAL A 548 1.41 25.54 8.57
C VAL A 548 1.51 25.29 7.07
N SER A 549 2.67 24.84 6.60
CA SER A 549 2.93 24.53 5.19
C SER A 549 3.22 23.04 5.01
N PHE A 550 2.35 22.33 4.30
CA PHE A 550 2.46 20.88 4.08
C PHE A 550 3.23 20.56 2.79
N ARG A 551 4.20 19.64 2.88
CA ARG A 551 4.97 19.13 1.75
C ARG A 551 4.09 18.27 0.82
N GLY A 552 4.36 18.31 -0.47
CA GLY A 552 3.81 17.35 -1.45
C GLY A 552 4.78 16.21 -1.73
N THR A 553 4.37 15.18 -2.45
CA THR A 553 5.27 14.08 -2.82
C THR A 553 6.31 14.55 -3.86
N GLU A 554 7.54 14.07 -3.76
CA GLU A 554 8.61 14.29 -4.77
C GLU A 554 8.30 13.49 -6.05
N SER A 555 8.23 12.16 -5.96
CA SER A 555 7.96 11.27 -7.11
C SER A 555 6.49 11.25 -7.52
N LEU A 556 6.03 12.36 -8.12
CA LEU A 556 4.65 12.60 -8.56
C LEU A 556 4.06 11.52 -9.49
N ARG A 557 4.87 10.94 -10.38
CA ARG A 557 4.46 9.86 -11.29
C ARG A 557 4.10 8.60 -10.52
N ASP A 558 4.90 8.26 -9.51
CA ASP A 558 4.70 7.10 -8.65
C ASP A 558 3.50 7.32 -7.72
N TRP A 559 3.36 8.53 -7.14
CA TRP A 559 2.16 8.90 -6.40
C TRP A 559 0.88 8.76 -7.24
N LEU A 560 0.86 9.27 -8.47
CA LEU A 560 -0.28 9.09 -9.40
C LEU A 560 -0.54 7.63 -9.77
N ALA A 561 0.53 6.83 -9.93
CA ALA A 561 0.44 5.40 -10.25
C ALA A 561 -0.09 4.56 -9.09
N ASP A 562 0.23 4.92 -7.85
CA ASP A 562 -0.11 4.15 -6.64
C ASP A 562 -1.35 4.71 -5.90
N LEU A 563 -1.80 5.93 -6.21
CA LEU A 563 -2.98 6.61 -5.64
C LEU A 563 -4.26 5.73 -5.61
N ASN A 564 -4.89 5.70 -4.43
CA ASN A 564 -6.11 4.95 -4.16
C ASN A 564 -7.38 5.80 -4.36
N VAL A 565 -8.56 5.17 -4.26
CA VAL A 565 -9.88 5.83 -4.44
C VAL A 565 -10.79 5.63 -3.20
N ARG A 566 -10.31 4.93 -2.16
CA ARG A 566 -11.04 4.62 -0.92
C ARG A 566 -11.31 5.87 -0.06
N SER A 567 -12.53 5.98 0.49
CA SER A 567 -12.93 7.10 1.38
C SER A 567 -13.33 6.63 2.77
N ILE A 568 -12.92 7.40 3.79
CA ILE A 568 -13.39 7.34 5.17
C ILE A 568 -14.59 8.30 5.37
N GLN A 569 -15.32 8.22 6.49
CA GLN A 569 -16.51 9.03 6.79
C GLN A 569 -16.28 9.81 8.10
N HIS A 570 -16.35 11.14 8.00
CA HIS A 570 -16.26 12.11 9.08
C HIS A 570 -17.57 12.91 9.13
N ASP A 571 -17.76 13.76 10.13
CA ASP A 571 -18.97 14.58 10.27
C ASP A 571 -19.11 15.64 9.17
N TYR A 572 -17.99 16.20 8.71
CA TYR A 572 -17.92 17.04 7.51
C TYR A 572 -17.97 16.26 6.18
N GLY A 573 -18.04 14.92 6.23
CA GLY A 573 -18.36 14.06 5.10
C GLY A 573 -17.35 12.99 4.74
N ARG A 574 -17.39 12.52 3.49
CA ARG A 574 -16.49 11.46 3.01
C ARG A 574 -15.21 12.02 2.40
N VAL A 575 -14.09 11.77 3.06
CA VAL A 575 -12.73 12.22 2.73
C VAL A 575 -11.94 11.07 2.10
N HIS A 576 -10.97 11.35 1.24
CA HIS A 576 -10.02 10.34 0.76
C HIS A 576 -9.18 9.77 1.92
N ARG A 577 -9.20 8.43 2.13
CA ARG A 577 -8.56 7.79 3.29
C ARG A 577 -7.06 8.07 3.38
N GLY A 578 -6.36 8.14 2.24
CA GLY A 578 -4.91 8.39 2.24
C GLY A 578 -4.54 9.81 2.68
N PHE A 579 -5.37 10.81 2.36
CA PHE A 579 -5.10 12.20 2.75
C PHE A 579 -5.51 12.46 4.21
N PHE A 580 -6.54 11.74 4.70
CA PHE A 580 -6.84 11.75 6.13
C PHE A 580 -5.76 11.06 6.96
N GLY A 581 -5.28 9.87 6.54
CA GLY A 581 -4.23 9.13 7.26
C GLY A 581 -2.98 9.97 7.49
N ALA A 582 -2.35 10.44 6.40
CA ALA A 582 -1.16 11.27 6.47
C ALA A 582 -1.35 12.56 7.31
N PHE A 583 -2.53 13.18 7.29
CA PHE A 583 -2.81 14.29 8.20
C PHE A 583 -2.87 13.83 9.67
N GLU A 584 -3.58 12.74 9.96
CA GLU A 584 -3.73 12.18 11.31
C GLU A 584 -2.38 11.75 11.90
N ASP A 585 -1.48 11.22 11.07
CA ASP A 585 -0.14 10.77 11.45
C ASP A 585 0.76 11.90 12.00
N ALA A 586 0.54 13.15 11.57
CA ALA A 586 1.23 14.35 12.07
C ALA A 586 0.37 15.19 13.05
N ARG A 587 -0.90 14.84 13.25
CA ARG A 587 -1.92 15.67 13.90
C ARG A 587 -1.59 16.05 15.34
N GLU A 588 -1.24 15.07 16.18
CA GLU A 588 -1.07 15.31 17.62
C GLU A 588 0.05 16.33 17.88
N GLN A 589 1.19 16.18 17.18
CA GLN A 589 2.32 17.09 17.28
C GLN A 589 2.00 18.49 16.71
N LEU A 590 1.30 18.57 15.56
CA LEU A 590 0.86 19.85 15.00
C LEU A 590 -0.09 20.58 15.95
N GLU A 591 -1.06 19.87 16.55
CA GLU A 591 -2.00 20.44 17.49
C GLU A 591 -1.35 20.86 18.83
N GLU A 592 -0.31 20.18 19.28
CA GLU A 592 0.51 20.62 20.43
C GLU A 592 1.23 21.93 20.12
N LYS A 593 1.97 21.98 19.01
CA LYS A 593 2.74 23.17 18.59
C LYS A 593 1.85 24.40 18.30
N ILE A 594 0.65 24.21 17.76
CA ILE A 594 -0.35 25.29 17.57
C ILE A 594 -0.89 25.82 18.91
N ARG A 595 -1.02 24.97 19.94
CA ARG A 595 -1.45 25.39 21.28
C ARG A 595 -0.34 26.17 21.99
N ASP A 596 0.91 25.73 21.86
CA ASP A 596 2.08 26.39 22.44
C ASP A 596 2.43 27.71 21.74
N SER A 597 2.11 27.85 20.44
CA SER A 597 2.11 29.16 19.76
C SER A 597 1.03 30.12 20.29
N GLY A 598 0.11 29.63 21.14
CA GLY A 598 -0.91 30.43 21.82
C GLY A 598 -2.29 30.40 21.16
N ASN A 599 -2.57 29.46 20.27
CA ASN A 599 -3.83 29.36 19.49
C ASN A 599 -4.13 30.64 18.68
N ARG A 600 -3.11 31.14 17.97
CA ARG A 600 -3.26 32.24 17.00
C ARG A 600 -4.08 31.80 15.79
N SER A 601 -4.54 32.75 14.97
CA SER A 601 -5.25 32.40 13.74
C SER A 601 -4.36 31.55 12.83
N LEU A 602 -4.90 30.51 12.20
CA LEU A 602 -4.16 29.61 11.33
C LEU A 602 -4.20 30.04 9.87
N VAL A 603 -3.03 30.09 9.25
CA VAL A 603 -2.84 30.18 7.80
C VAL A 603 -2.34 28.82 7.33
N LEU A 604 -3.07 28.16 6.43
CA LEU A 604 -2.75 26.80 5.99
C LEU A 604 -2.39 26.80 4.50
N THR A 605 -1.31 26.11 4.12
CA THR A 605 -0.90 26.01 2.72
C THR A 605 -0.25 24.69 2.35
N GLY A 606 -0.14 24.43 1.05
CA GLY A 606 0.57 23.26 0.52
C GLY A 606 0.39 23.08 -0.98
N HIS A 607 1.37 22.40 -1.57
CA HIS A 607 1.37 22.00 -2.98
C HIS A 607 1.01 20.51 -3.11
N SER A 608 0.32 20.14 -4.20
CA SER A 608 0.03 18.74 -4.54
C SER A 608 -0.70 18.00 -3.39
N LEU A 609 -0.17 16.85 -2.95
CA LEU A 609 -0.60 16.15 -1.73
C LEU A 609 -0.70 17.08 -0.52
N GLY A 610 0.27 17.96 -0.29
CA GLY A 610 0.24 18.94 0.81
C GLY A 610 -0.95 19.89 0.72
N GLY A 611 -1.38 20.26 -0.49
CA GLY A 611 -2.61 21.03 -0.70
C GLY A 611 -3.88 20.25 -0.34
N ALA A 612 -3.85 18.92 -0.42
CA ALA A 612 -4.91 18.07 0.13
C ALA A 612 -4.84 18.00 1.66
N LEU A 613 -3.64 17.83 2.25
CA LEU A 613 -3.45 17.79 3.71
C LEU A 613 -3.92 19.11 4.36
N ALA A 614 -3.52 20.27 3.83
CA ALA A 614 -3.98 21.58 4.29
C ALA A 614 -5.51 21.74 4.28
N THR A 615 -6.20 21.09 3.34
CA THR A 615 -7.68 21.09 3.26
C THR A 615 -8.34 20.09 4.20
N VAL A 616 -7.69 18.98 4.52
CA VAL A 616 -8.15 18.06 5.58
C VAL A 616 -7.95 18.71 6.95
N ALA A 617 -6.77 19.27 7.21
CA ALA A 617 -6.44 20.03 8.42
C ALA A 617 -7.47 21.14 8.69
N ALA A 618 -7.78 21.96 7.68
CA ALA A 618 -8.80 23.00 7.79
C ALA A 618 -10.20 22.48 8.14
N ALA A 619 -10.54 21.24 7.73
CA ALA A 619 -11.84 20.63 7.99
C ALA A 619 -11.91 19.91 9.35
N GLU A 620 -10.82 19.29 9.80
CA GLU A 620 -10.70 18.74 11.16
C GLU A 620 -10.64 19.87 12.21
N TRP A 621 -9.95 20.97 11.94
CA TRP A 621 -9.69 22.04 12.90
C TRP A 621 -10.69 23.21 12.91
N HIS A 622 -11.69 23.23 12.02
CA HIS A 622 -12.63 24.37 11.89
C HIS A 622 -13.34 24.80 13.18
N ASP A 623 -13.65 23.85 14.07
CA ASP A 623 -14.30 24.08 15.37
C ASP A 623 -13.27 24.14 16.54
N MET A 624 -11.97 24.00 16.24
CA MET A 624 -10.87 23.93 17.22
C MET A 624 -9.96 25.16 17.20
N PHE A 625 -9.67 25.71 16.01
CA PHE A 625 -8.77 26.84 15.81
C PHE A 625 -9.38 27.86 14.81
N ASP A 626 -9.03 29.13 14.95
CA ASP A 626 -9.48 30.21 14.06
C ASP A 626 -8.77 30.13 12.69
N ILE A 627 -9.38 29.48 11.70
CA ILE A 627 -8.78 29.33 10.36
C ILE A 627 -8.93 30.65 9.58
N ARG A 628 -7.84 31.40 9.45
CA ARG A 628 -7.80 32.69 8.73
C ARG A 628 -7.90 32.52 7.22
N SER A 629 -7.13 31.59 6.68
CA SER A 629 -7.04 31.34 5.24
C SER A 629 -6.41 29.99 4.92
N VAL A 630 -6.80 29.43 3.77
CA VAL A 630 -6.24 28.17 3.26
C VAL A 630 -5.96 28.33 1.77
N TYR A 631 -4.69 28.31 1.38
CA TYR A 631 -4.25 28.51 -0.01
C TYR A 631 -3.57 27.25 -0.54
N THR A 632 -4.06 26.69 -1.64
CA THR A 632 -3.58 25.38 -2.14
C THR A 632 -3.24 25.41 -3.64
N TYR A 633 -2.20 24.68 -4.03
CA TYR A 633 -1.63 24.71 -5.38
C TYR A 633 -1.58 23.29 -5.96
N GLY A 634 -2.17 23.07 -7.15
CA GLY A 634 -2.22 21.74 -7.77
C GLY A 634 -3.05 20.70 -7.01
N GLN A 635 -3.90 21.12 -6.08
CA GLN A 635 -4.59 20.24 -5.15
C GLN A 635 -5.47 19.17 -5.84
N PRO A 636 -5.31 17.87 -5.48
CA PRO A 636 -6.20 16.79 -5.91
C PRO A 636 -7.53 16.80 -5.14
N ALA A 637 -8.58 16.18 -5.71
CA ALA A 637 -9.93 16.22 -5.18
C ALA A 637 -10.10 15.44 -3.85
N VAL A 638 -10.41 16.15 -2.76
CA VAL A 638 -10.33 15.59 -1.39
C VAL A 638 -11.58 14.83 -0.93
N VAL A 639 -12.78 15.25 -1.35
CA VAL A 639 -14.06 14.76 -0.77
C VAL A 639 -15.03 14.18 -1.80
N LYS A 640 -16.05 13.42 -1.36
CA LYS A 640 -17.10 12.89 -2.26
C LYS A 640 -18.23 13.91 -2.50
N ARG A 641 -18.89 13.77 -3.65
CA ARG A 641 -19.89 14.72 -4.21
C ARG A 641 -20.98 15.22 -3.26
N GLY A 642 -21.42 14.39 -2.31
CA GLY A 642 -22.52 14.71 -1.38
C GLY A 642 -22.16 15.62 -0.20
N PHE A 643 -20.91 16.05 -0.05
CA PHE A 643 -20.42 16.68 1.19
C PHE A 643 -19.77 18.06 0.99
N ARG A 644 -20.08 18.73 -0.12
CA ARG A 644 -19.51 20.04 -0.47
C ARG A 644 -20.10 21.19 0.36
N ASP A 645 -21.28 20.99 0.94
CA ASP A 645 -22.02 22.03 1.65
C ASP A 645 -21.38 22.39 2.99
N PHE A 646 -20.68 21.45 3.65
CA PHE A 646 -19.83 21.77 4.81
C PHE A 646 -18.72 22.75 4.41
N PHE A 647 -17.89 22.36 3.43
CA PHE A 647 -16.76 23.18 3.00
C PHE A 647 -17.20 24.56 2.48
N LYS A 648 -18.39 24.64 1.86
CA LYS A 648 -19.01 25.91 1.49
C LYS A 648 -19.47 26.76 2.68
N SER A 649 -19.93 26.14 3.77
CA SER A 649 -20.49 26.86 4.92
C SER A 649 -19.44 27.32 5.92
N TYR A 650 -18.35 26.57 6.08
CA TYR A 650 -17.30 26.83 7.09
C TYR A 650 -16.00 27.36 6.48
N LEU A 651 -15.63 26.92 5.27
CA LEU A 651 -14.36 27.27 4.61
C LEU A 651 -14.58 28.03 3.29
N GLY A 652 -15.83 28.39 2.97
CA GLY A 652 -16.26 28.73 1.61
C GLY A 652 -15.64 30.00 1.02
N ASP A 653 -15.32 30.96 1.88
CA ASP A 653 -14.74 32.26 1.51
C ASP A 653 -13.23 32.35 1.80
N ILE A 654 -12.66 31.35 2.47
CA ILE A 654 -11.27 31.34 2.96
C ILE A 654 -10.38 30.24 2.35
N LEU A 655 -10.97 29.17 1.79
CA LEU A 655 -10.25 28.12 1.06
C LEU A 655 -10.16 28.49 -0.42
N ILE A 656 -8.95 28.78 -0.89
CA ILE A 656 -8.65 29.29 -2.23
C ILE A 656 -7.70 28.30 -2.92
N ARG A 657 -8.17 27.71 -4.03
CA ARG A 657 -7.50 26.60 -4.71
C ARG A 657 -7.07 27.02 -6.11
N PHE A 658 -5.76 26.98 -6.34
CA PHE A 658 -5.15 27.26 -7.63
C PHE A 658 -5.09 26.01 -8.52
N VAL A 659 -5.33 26.23 -9.82
CA VAL A 659 -5.13 25.26 -10.90
C VAL A 659 -4.34 25.95 -12.01
N ASN A 660 -3.23 25.37 -12.41
CA ASN A 660 -2.45 25.81 -13.56
C ASN A 660 -2.86 25.01 -14.81
N ASP A 661 -3.21 25.73 -15.88
CA ASP A 661 -3.65 25.28 -17.20
C ASP A 661 -4.41 23.93 -17.21
N ASP A 662 -3.79 22.81 -17.60
CA ASP A 662 -4.47 21.51 -17.66
C ASP A 662 -3.92 20.47 -16.65
N ASP A 663 -3.30 20.94 -15.54
CA ASP A 663 -2.73 20.16 -14.41
C ASP A 663 -3.52 18.87 -14.09
N ILE A 664 -2.87 17.73 -14.32
CA ILE A 664 -3.47 16.40 -14.20
C ILE A 664 -3.77 15.97 -12.76
N VAL A 665 -3.03 16.46 -11.76
CA VAL A 665 -3.22 16.10 -10.35
C VAL A 665 -4.52 16.72 -9.83
N THR A 666 -4.86 17.92 -10.33
CA THR A 666 -6.18 18.53 -10.05
C THR A 666 -7.35 17.75 -10.67
N ARG A 667 -7.10 16.70 -11.46
CA ARG A 667 -8.13 15.83 -12.05
C ARG A 667 -8.26 14.45 -11.38
N VAL A 668 -7.47 14.14 -10.35
CA VAL A 668 -7.53 12.88 -9.58
C VAL A 668 -7.92 13.12 -8.11
N PRO A 669 -8.27 12.08 -7.32
CA PRO A 669 -8.76 10.76 -7.75
C PRO A 669 -10.18 10.81 -8.34
N PRO A 670 -10.56 9.85 -9.19
CA PRO A 670 -11.88 9.81 -9.82
C PRO A 670 -12.99 9.63 -8.79
N THR A 671 -14.20 10.13 -9.10
CA THR A 671 -15.41 10.15 -8.23
C THR A 671 -15.32 11.02 -6.97
N TYR A 672 -14.22 11.74 -6.77
CA TYR A 672 -14.13 12.84 -5.79
C TYR A 672 -14.56 14.17 -6.43
N VAL A 673 -14.60 15.24 -5.64
CA VAL A 673 -14.98 16.58 -6.06
C VAL A 673 -14.13 17.64 -5.37
N HIS A 674 -14.03 18.80 -6.02
CA HIS A 674 -13.35 19.97 -5.49
C HIS A 674 -14.21 20.82 -4.55
N VAL A 675 -13.52 21.42 -3.60
CA VAL A 675 -13.99 22.40 -2.62
C VAL A 675 -13.15 23.67 -2.75
N GLY A 676 -13.54 24.74 -2.05
CA GLY A 676 -12.89 26.05 -2.16
C GLY A 676 -13.25 26.86 -3.40
N LEU A 677 -12.76 28.10 -3.42
CA LEU A 677 -12.84 29.04 -4.54
C LEU A 677 -11.73 28.76 -5.55
N LEU A 678 -12.10 28.51 -6.80
CA LEU A 678 -11.16 28.21 -7.88
C LEU A 678 -10.44 29.47 -8.38
N LYS A 679 -9.12 29.40 -8.51
CA LYS A 679 -8.28 30.31 -9.28
C LYS A 679 -7.60 29.51 -10.39
N HIS A 680 -8.20 29.51 -11.59
CA HIS A 680 -7.70 28.74 -12.74
C HIS A 680 -6.87 29.66 -13.64
N LEU A 681 -5.56 29.47 -13.69
CA LEU A 681 -4.64 30.21 -14.57
C LEU A 681 -4.52 29.47 -15.91
N ASP A 682 -4.53 30.18 -17.04
CA ASP A 682 -4.33 29.58 -18.37
C ASP A 682 -2.83 29.39 -18.73
N ALA A 683 -2.56 28.86 -19.92
CA ALA A 683 -1.21 28.68 -20.48
C ALA A 683 -0.34 29.93 -20.37
N ASN A 684 -0.94 31.12 -20.50
CA ASN A 684 -0.29 32.43 -20.48
C ASN A 684 -0.37 33.11 -19.09
N GLY A 685 -0.87 32.43 -18.07
CA GLY A 685 -1.04 32.95 -16.71
C GLY A 685 -2.34 33.72 -16.46
N ASN A 686 -3.21 33.93 -17.45
CA ASN A 686 -4.44 34.69 -17.23
C ASN A 686 -5.44 33.89 -16.38
N LEU A 687 -6.11 34.55 -15.44
CA LEU A 687 -7.24 33.95 -14.73
C LEU A 687 -8.41 33.65 -15.71
N ARG A 688 -8.68 32.36 -15.97
CA ARG A 688 -9.81 31.89 -16.78
C ARG A 688 -11.13 32.39 -16.14
N PRO A 689 -12.13 32.87 -16.91
CA PRO A 689 -13.37 33.44 -16.35
C PRO A 689 -14.11 32.46 -15.43
N ALA A 690 -14.56 32.95 -14.27
CA ALA A 690 -15.29 32.14 -13.30
C ALA A 690 -16.64 31.66 -13.87
N THR A 691 -16.75 30.37 -14.18
CA THR A 691 -18.04 29.73 -14.46
C THR A 691 -18.85 29.67 -13.17
N GLU A 692 -20.04 30.30 -13.14
CA GLU A 692 -20.83 30.65 -11.93
C GLU A 692 -21.31 29.46 -11.07
N SER A 693 -20.95 28.22 -11.38
CA SER A 693 -21.25 27.07 -10.55
C SER A 693 -20.24 26.92 -9.40
N PHE A 694 -20.73 27.04 -8.15
CA PHE A 694 -20.08 26.48 -6.96
C PHE A 694 -19.98 24.95 -7.13
N GLY A 695 -18.96 24.48 -7.85
CA GLY A 695 -18.93 23.17 -8.51
C GLY A 695 -17.82 23.16 -9.56
N ALA A 696 -16.57 23.19 -9.09
CA ALA A 696 -15.43 23.65 -9.88
C ALA A 696 -15.09 22.78 -11.09
N GLN A 697 -14.61 23.46 -12.13
CA GLN A 697 -13.89 22.88 -13.26
C GLN A 697 -12.36 22.89 -12.95
N PRO A 698 -11.52 22.17 -13.73
CA PRO A 698 -11.91 21.03 -14.55
C PRO A 698 -12.50 19.90 -13.68
N PRO A 699 -13.40 19.06 -14.22
CA PRO A 699 -13.91 17.92 -13.48
C PRO A 699 -12.80 16.88 -13.27
N THR A 700 -12.90 16.12 -12.17
CA THR A 700 -12.10 14.89 -12.00
C THR A 700 -12.32 13.97 -13.18
N MET A 701 -11.27 13.31 -13.65
CA MET A 701 -11.37 12.31 -14.71
C MET A 701 -12.27 11.14 -14.30
N SER A 702 -12.80 10.42 -15.28
CA SER A 702 -13.52 9.17 -15.05
C SER A 702 -12.57 8.07 -14.55
N GLU A 703 -13.10 7.05 -13.89
CA GLU A 703 -12.31 5.88 -13.44
C GLU A 703 -11.57 5.22 -14.60
N ARG A 704 -12.16 5.18 -15.80
CA ARG A 704 -11.53 4.67 -17.02
C ARG A 704 -10.36 5.52 -17.51
N GLU A 705 -10.45 6.84 -17.43
CA GLU A 705 -9.32 7.74 -17.75
C GLU A 705 -8.20 7.57 -16.72
N PHE A 706 -8.54 7.41 -15.45
CA PHE A 706 -7.57 7.18 -14.36
C PHE A 706 -6.86 5.83 -14.49
N ASP A 707 -7.58 4.75 -14.78
CA ASP A 707 -7.00 3.42 -15.04
C ASP A 707 -6.03 3.45 -16.24
N LEU A 708 -6.36 4.20 -17.30
CA LEU A 708 -5.49 4.38 -18.47
C LEU A 708 -4.24 5.21 -18.13
N LEU A 709 -4.39 6.30 -17.37
CA LEU A 709 -3.28 7.12 -16.89
C LEU A 709 -2.32 6.30 -16.02
N ARG A 710 -2.85 5.56 -15.04
CA ARG A 710 -2.05 4.66 -14.17
C ARG A 710 -1.34 3.59 -14.98
N ALA A 711 -2.01 2.96 -15.95
CA ALA A 711 -1.41 1.92 -16.78
C ALA A 711 -0.23 2.45 -17.61
N GLU A 712 -0.32 3.66 -18.18
CA GLU A 712 0.77 4.24 -18.95
C GLU A 712 1.89 4.82 -18.06
N LEU A 713 1.58 5.38 -16.89
CA LEU A 713 2.60 5.79 -15.90
C LEU A 713 3.41 4.58 -15.39
N LEU A 714 2.74 3.48 -15.03
CA LEU A 714 3.40 2.22 -14.66
C LEU A 714 4.26 1.67 -15.80
N ARG A 715 3.82 1.83 -17.07
CA ARG A 715 4.58 1.42 -18.24
C ARG A 715 5.81 2.30 -18.48
N GLN A 716 5.74 3.61 -18.22
CA GLN A 716 6.91 4.51 -18.27
C GLN A 716 7.93 4.12 -17.19
N ARG A 717 7.49 3.94 -15.93
CA ARG A 717 8.30 3.43 -14.80
C ARG A 717 9.01 2.10 -15.12
N ILE A 718 8.41 1.24 -15.94
CA ILE A 718 9.01 -0.02 -16.41
C ILE A 718 10.04 0.22 -17.54
N ASN A 719 9.73 1.07 -18.52
CA ASN A 719 10.64 1.38 -19.64
C ASN A 719 11.90 2.13 -19.17
N GLU A 720 11.76 3.09 -18.27
CA GLU A 720 12.86 3.87 -17.68
C GLU A 720 13.83 2.93 -16.94
N ARG A 721 13.28 2.03 -16.10
CA ARG A 721 14.04 0.94 -15.46
C ARG A 721 14.65 -0.09 -16.42
N SER A 722 14.23 -0.14 -17.69
CA SER A 722 14.82 -1.02 -18.71
C SER A 722 15.81 -0.33 -19.66
N LEU A 723 15.98 0.99 -19.55
CA LEU A 723 16.89 1.78 -20.39
C LEU A 723 18.21 2.14 -19.68
N GLY A 724 18.27 1.95 -18.36
CA GLY A 724 19.52 2.02 -17.58
C GLY A 724 20.08 3.42 -17.33
N SER A 725 19.42 4.48 -17.80
CA SER A 725 19.86 5.86 -17.64
C SER A 725 19.90 6.27 -16.17
N SER A 726 21.09 6.28 -15.57
CA SER A 726 21.30 6.77 -14.19
C SER A 726 21.39 8.30 -14.11
N SER A 727 20.60 9.01 -14.94
CA SER A 727 20.27 10.40 -14.69
C SER A 727 19.40 10.46 -13.44
N THR A 728 19.69 11.41 -12.57
CA THR A 728 18.72 12.05 -11.66
C THR A 728 17.41 12.37 -12.41
N GLU A 729 16.27 12.48 -11.70
CA GLU A 729 14.92 12.57 -12.30
C GLU A 729 14.65 13.90 -13.03
N SER A 730 15.43 14.20 -14.07
CA SER A 730 15.24 15.32 -14.97
C SER A 730 14.08 15.00 -15.92
N LEU A 731 12.90 15.58 -15.69
CA LEU A 731 11.81 15.58 -16.67
C LEU A 731 12.15 16.50 -17.86
N GLY A 732 13.11 16.08 -18.66
CA GLY A 732 13.57 16.75 -19.88
C GLY A 732 13.66 15.83 -21.10
N ALA A 733 13.28 14.55 -20.98
CA ALA A 733 13.28 13.62 -22.11
C ALA A 733 12.18 14.01 -23.13
N PRO A 734 12.54 14.49 -24.34
CA PRO A 734 11.58 15.08 -25.30
C PRO A 734 10.62 14.04 -25.91
N ALA A 735 10.83 12.75 -25.64
CA ALA A 735 9.87 11.70 -25.92
C ALA A 735 8.60 11.75 -25.04
N THR A 736 8.64 12.45 -23.89
CA THR A 736 7.54 12.47 -22.91
C THR A 736 6.61 13.68 -23.03
N GLU A 737 7.11 14.85 -23.46
CA GLU A 737 6.29 16.04 -23.79
C GLU A 737 5.17 15.68 -24.80
N GLY A 738 5.46 14.78 -25.75
CA GLY A 738 4.52 14.35 -26.78
C GLY A 738 3.39 13.41 -26.32
N LEU A 739 3.34 13.02 -25.04
CA LEU A 739 2.29 12.14 -24.50
C LEU A 739 1.45 12.76 -23.36
N PHE A 740 2.06 13.50 -22.44
CA PHE A 740 1.35 14.08 -21.28
C PHE A 740 1.86 15.49 -20.93
N PRO A 741 1.53 16.53 -21.73
CA PRO A 741 1.91 17.91 -21.44
C PRO A 741 1.41 18.39 -20.06
N SER A 742 0.24 17.91 -19.61
CA SER A 742 -0.42 18.28 -18.35
C SER A 742 0.29 17.85 -17.04
N ILE A 743 1.47 17.23 -17.12
CA ILE A 743 2.30 16.91 -15.93
C ILE A 743 3.23 18.07 -15.57
N SER A 744 3.79 18.79 -16.55
CA SER A 744 4.68 19.94 -16.26
C SER A 744 3.92 21.13 -15.67
N ASP A 745 2.64 21.27 -16.00
CA ASP A 745 1.74 22.25 -15.37
C ASP A 745 1.65 22.11 -13.84
N HIS A 746 1.96 20.92 -13.30
CA HIS A 746 1.95 20.66 -11.87
C HIS A 746 3.26 21.04 -11.14
N SER A 747 4.19 21.75 -11.79
CA SER A 747 5.34 22.33 -11.08
C SER A 747 4.91 23.50 -10.20
N ILE A 748 5.33 23.51 -8.93
CA ILE A 748 5.14 24.65 -8.02
C ILE A 748 5.78 25.95 -8.59
N ASP A 749 6.82 25.84 -9.41
CA ASP A 749 7.47 27.00 -10.03
C ASP A 749 6.62 27.60 -11.17
N ASN A 750 5.85 26.77 -11.87
CA ASN A 750 4.85 27.26 -12.84
C ASN A 750 3.70 27.98 -12.12
N TYR A 751 3.32 27.54 -10.91
CA TYR A 751 2.39 28.28 -10.05
C TYR A 751 3.01 29.61 -9.58
N ILE A 752 4.21 29.60 -8.98
CA ILE A 752 4.88 30.82 -8.48
C ILE A 752 5.08 31.84 -9.61
N SER A 753 5.59 31.43 -10.77
CA SER A 753 5.85 32.30 -11.92
C SER A 753 4.56 32.95 -12.43
N LYS A 754 3.49 32.16 -12.66
CA LYS A 754 2.21 32.70 -13.14
C LYS A 754 1.48 33.54 -12.09
N ILE A 755 1.63 33.25 -10.79
CA ILE A 755 1.05 34.06 -9.70
C ILE A 755 1.80 35.39 -9.53
N ARG A 756 3.13 35.39 -9.62
CA ARG A 756 3.97 36.60 -9.61
C ARG A 756 3.53 37.56 -10.72
N ASP A 757 3.25 37.02 -11.91
CA ASP A 757 2.83 37.80 -13.08
C ASP A 757 1.35 38.27 -13.01
N GLN A 758 0.68 38.14 -11.86
CA GLN A 758 -0.62 38.76 -11.54
C GLN A 758 -0.52 39.87 -10.46
N LYS A 759 0.69 40.14 -9.94
CA LYS A 759 0.98 41.18 -8.92
C LYS A 759 1.47 42.48 -9.56
#